data_AF-R5ZR52-F1
#
_entry.id   AF-R5ZR52-F1
#
_cell.length_a   1.000
_cell.length_b   1.000
_cell.length_c   1.000
_cell.angle_alpha   90.00
_cell.angle_beta   90.00
_cell.angle_gamma   90.00
#
_symmetry.space_group_name_H-M   'P 1'
#
loop_
_entity.id
_entity.type
_entity.pdbx_description
1 polymer ?
#
loop_
_entity_poly.entity_id
_entity_poly.type
_entity_poly.pdbx_seq_one_letter_code
_entity_poly.pdbx_strand_id
1 'polypeptide(L)'
;MKCVILAGGFGNTLWSLSRKNYPKQFLNICEGRSLLQDTIVRNMPFVDEFIIVTNENYADIMETQLKAFQDVRYRIIYESRSCGTFAAVSLASVFMNPSDLMMVTVSDLVIESGSYKDSVIKAKEVAKTGTIANIVSSRNGEHAGIYVCMVGVFNKALRGIYPDIAQTRKVIRRKLKTVSHIINVPENIMERFPKLRMQADLFTRIDDIIEINADFEYRDIDSIADINDEDNQNDYGHKNIINNECEDVVMINTADKHLIVANHINNISIVNTEDATYISDREHICSIKDIVIANTEEYKPYFEHSKVSFREWGMHQVLAMTKNYKVKKVTIYPGMSMKMHCHEHRSESWTVVDGIASIQIGDVIKEYCKGATVSVPVGVPHKVSNHGSEDVVIIETGIGEIMSETDFLRIETVSESDNIPDIIRLEPAFKDNLWGGTKLRTVFGKKCDYDIIAESWELSAHPDGQSVIADGPYKDMYFGEFIEKAGAATVGWKSGSLDRFPVLIKFIDAMKPLSIQIHPDDEYALENENEFGKNEMWYVVDCEPGAYLYCGLSRDASKEEIRKRIENNTITEILNKIEVSKGDCVMVKAGTIHAIGAGILICEIQQNSNCTYRMYDYDCSDKFGNKRELHVDKALDVVDTKRYVPYESSSNAYDEALNEAAATIEADSSEGQLLVSCKYFECYKYDISDSVSINVDTASFRSVIFTEGCGTIRVGEDVKAYKAGDSFYITAGNKTVEIEGNGGAIVTKV
;
A
#
# COMPACT_ATOMS: atom_id res chain seq x y z
N MET A 1 -10.07 18.91 -12.61
CA MET A 1 -9.08 18.24 -13.49
C MET A 1 -8.16 17.48 -12.57
N LYS A 2 -7.59 16.36 -13.00
CA LYS A 2 -6.57 15.69 -12.20
C LYS A 2 -5.22 16.32 -12.47
N CYS A 3 -4.44 16.62 -11.43
CA CYS A 3 -3.12 17.24 -11.58
C CYS A 3 -2.02 16.27 -11.20
N VAL A 4 -1.15 15.95 -12.16
CA VAL A 4 0.07 15.18 -11.92
C VAL A 4 1.18 16.16 -11.54
N ILE A 5 1.72 16.03 -10.33
CA ILE A 5 2.88 16.79 -9.89
C ILE A 5 4.11 15.88 -9.97
N LEU A 6 5.10 16.28 -10.75
CA LEU A 6 6.39 15.59 -10.85
C LEU A 6 7.33 16.14 -9.77
N ALA A 7 7.60 15.32 -8.74
CA ALA A 7 8.35 15.72 -7.54
C ALA A 7 9.48 14.74 -7.20
N GLY A 8 10.07 14.07 -8.19
CA GLY A 8 11.11 13.05 -8.01
C GLY A 8 12.55 13.51 -8.28
N GLY A 9 12.76 14.78 -8.65
CA GLY A 9 14.09 15.31 -8.94
C GLY A 9 14.93 15.50 -7.69
N PHE A 10 16.22 15.12 -7.71
CA PHE A 10 17.15 15.35 -6.60
C PHE A 10 17.62 16.82 -6.54
N GLY A 11 17.80 17.48 -7.69
CA GLY A 11 18.36 18.84 -7.75
C GLY A 11 19.87 18.87 -7.46
N ASN A 12 20.67 18.07 -8.17
CA ASN A 12 22.09 17.87 -7.86
C ASN A 12 22.95 19.15 -7.97
N THR A 13 22.44 20.16 -8.66
CA THR A 13 23.06 21.46 -8.91
C THR A 13 22.74 22.51 -7.83
N LEU A 14 21.91 22.15 -6.84
CA LEU A 14 21.51 23.00 -5.71
C LEU A 14 22.23 22.67 -4.41
N TRP A 15 23.23 21.79 -4.42
CA TRP A 15 24.05 21.56 -3.24
C TRP A 15 24.77 22.87 -2.84
N SER A 16 24.76 23.33 -1.60
CA SER A 16 24.44 22.59 -0.38
C SER A 16 22.99 22.68 0.14
N LEU A 17 22.11 23.42 -0.53
CA LEU A 17 20.70 23.55 -0.15
C LEU A 17 19.93 22.24 -0.36
N SER A 18 20.14 21.60 -1.51
CA SER A 18 19.54 20.31 -1.84
C SER A 18 20.48 19.15 -1.51
N ARG A 19 19.92 18.07 -0.95
CA ARG A 19 20.62 16.83 -0.57
C ARG A 19 19.87 15.62 -1.10
N LYS A 20 20.51 14.45 -1.10
CA LYS A 20 19.87 13.20 -1.56
C LYS A 20 18.57 12.90 -0.88
N ASN A 21 18.54 13.01 0.45
CA ASN A 21 17.39 12.68 1.28
C ASN A 21 16.57 13.93 1.66
N TYR A 22 16.94 15.10 1.14
CA TYR A 22 16.20 16.36 1.29
C TYR A 22 16.28 17.16 -0.02
N PRO A 23 15.57 16.69 -1.06
CA PRO A 23 15.67 17.25 -2.40
C PRO A 23 14.91 18.58 -2.56
N LYS A 24 15.19 19.28 -3.67
CA LYS A 24 14.81 20.68 -3.93
C LYS A 24 13.33 21.01 -3.74
N GLN A 25 12.42 20.09 -4.07
CA GLN A 25 10.96 20.27 -3.97
C GLN A 25 10.47 20.56 -2.55
N PHE A 26 11.26 20.22 -1.53
CA PHE A 26 10.93 20.47 -0.14
C PHE A 26 11.56 21.75 0.44
N LEU A 27 12.35 22.48 -0.37
CA LEU A 27 12.94 23.76 0.02
C LEU A 27 11.87 24.85 0.08
N ASN A 28 11.97 25.71 1.08
CA ASN A 28 11.07 26.83 1.32
C ASN A 28 11.64 28.12 0.70
N ILE A 29 11.86 28.09 -0.61
CA ILE A 29 12.51 29.20 -1.34
C ILE A 29 11.57 30.41 -1.43
N CYS A 30 10.26 30.16 -1.57
CA CYS A 30 9.22 31.18 -1.56
C CYS A 30 8.55 31.17 -0.18
N GLU A 31 8.50 32.33 0.47
CA GLU A 31 8.16 32.47 1.90
C GLU A 31 6.94 31.64 2.36
N GLY A 32 7.17 30.81 3.38
CA GLY A 32 6.13 30.14 4.16
C GLY A 32 5.70 28.76 3.67
N ARG A 33 6.14 28.30 2.49
CA ARG A 33 5.81 26.98 1.94
C ARG A 33 6.95 26.37 1.13
N SER A 34 7.03 25.04 1.11
CA SER A 34 7.93 24.38 0.17
C SER A 34 7.50 24.57 -1.29
N LEU A 35 8.43 24.42 -2.24
CA LEU A 35 8.12 24.45 -3.68
C LEU A 35 6.95 23.49 -4.05
N LEU A 36 6.93 22.30 -3.44
CA LEU A 36 5.82 21.36 -3.56
C LEU A 36 4.50 21.94 -3.04
N GLN A 37 4.50 22.47 -1.81
CA GLN A 37 3.30 23.03 -1.18
C GLN A 37 2.76 24.22 -1.99
N ASP A 38 3.62 25.10 -2.49
CA ASP A 38 3.22 26.21 -3.35
C ASP A 38 2.65 25.72 -4.69
N THR A 39 3.22 24.68 -5.27
CA THR A 39 2.68 24.05 -6.48
C THR A 39 1.28 23.50 -6.23
N ILE A 40 1.01 22.89 -5.07
CA ILE A 40 -0.32 22.40 -4.68
C ILE A 40 -1.28 23.58 -4.56
N VAL A 41 -0.95 24.58 -3.73
CA VAL A 41 -1.83 25.75 -3.46
C VAL A 41 -2.18 26.49 -4.74
N ARG A 42 -1.20 26.72 -5.62
CA ARG A 42 -1.40 27.38 -6.91
C ARG A 42 -2.41 26.65 -7.80
N ASN A 43 -2.50 25.33 -7.67
CA ASN A 43 -3.32 24.48 -8.54
C ASN A 43 -4.66 24.05 -7.93
N MET A 44 -4.86 24.18 -6.62
CA MET A 44 -6.12 23.87 -5.93
C MET A 44 -7.38 24.44 -6.63
N PRO A 45 -7.38 25.67 -7.19
CA PRO A 45 -8.57 26.21 -7.86
C PRO A 45 -9.02 25.46 -9.13
N PHE A 46 -8.16 24.62 -9.71
CA PHE A 46 -8.42 23.96 -11.01
C PHE A 46 -8.61 22.44 -10.89
N VAL A 47 -8.30 21.89 -9.72
CA VAL A 47 -7.98 20.48 -9.53
C VAL A 47 -8.88 19.86 -8.48
N ASP A 48 -9.45 18.70 -8.79
CA ASP A 48 -10.29 17.90 -7.89
C ASP A 48 -9.53 16.73 -7.26
N GLU A 49 -8.37 16.36 -7.82
CA GLU A 49 -7.46 15.37 -7.26
C GLU A 49 -6.02 15.61 -7.73
N PHE A 50 -5.07 15.56 -6.80
CA PHE A 50 -3.64 15.56 -7.11
C PHE A 50 -3.09 14.12 -7.21
N ILE A 51 -2.20 13.87 -8.15
CA ILE A 51 -1.40 12.65 -8.24
C ILE A 51 0.07 13.06 -8.21
N ILE A 52 0.73 12.86 -7.08
CA ILE A 52 2.11 13.29 -6.87
C ILE A 52 3.01 12.09 -7.15
N VAL A 53 3.95 12.22 -8.08
CA VAL A 53 4.91 11.17 -8.40
C VAL A 53 6.28 11.55 -7.84
N THR A 54 6.81 10.70 -6.98
CA THR A 54 8.05 10.94 -6.25
C THR A 54 8.81 9.63 -5.99
N ASN A 55 10.06 9.71 -5.55
CA ASN A 55 10.82 8.53 -5.16
C ASN A 55 10.39 8.05 -3.76
N GLU A 56 10.39 6.73 -3.53
CA GLU A 56 9.99 6.13 -2.24
C GLU A 56 10.86 6.60 -1.06
N ASN A 57 12.13 6.96 -1.30
CA ASN A 57 13.01 7.51 -0.26
C ASN A 57 12.52 8.85 0.31
N TYR A 58 11.53 9.49 -0.33
CA TYR A 58 10.94 10.75 0.09
C TYR A 58 9.59 10.58 0.80
N ALA A 59 9.19 9.35 1.14
CA ALA A 59 7.87 9.08 1.72
C ALA A 59 7.61 9.87 3.01
N ASP A 60 8.52 9.76 4.00
CA ASP A 60 8.38 10.44 5.30
C ASP A 60 8.17 11.95 5.15
N ILE A 61 9.00 12.60 4.33
CA ILE A 61 8.93 14.05 4.11
C ILE A 61 7.72 14.46 3.28
N MET A 62 7.36 13.67 2.27
CA MET A 62 6.20 13.92 1.41
C MET A 62 4.92 13.91 2.24
N GLU A 63 4.70 12.87 3.03
CA GLU A 63 3.51 12.77 3.88
C GLU A 63 3.45 13.90 4.91
N THR A 64 4.59 14.24 5.51
CA THR A 64 4.69 15.36 6.44
C THR A 64 4.29 16.69 5.80
N GLN A 65 4.76 16.96 4.58
CA GLN A 65 4.43 18.19 3.86
C GLN A 65 2.94 18.25 3.45
N LEU A 66 2.34 17.09 3.17
CA LEU A 66 0.94 16.99 2.74
C LEU A 66 -0.05 17.08 3.90
N LYS A 67 0.36 16.78 5.14
CA LYS A 67 -0.47 17.01 6.35
C LYS A 67 -0.91 18.46 6.53
N ALA A 68 -0.22 19.42 5.91
CA ALA A 68 -0.64 20.82 5.89
C ALA A 68 -1.98 21.05 5.16
N PHE A 69 -2.48 20.06 4.40
CA PHE A 69 -3.70 20.15 3.61
C PHE A 69 -4.74 19.13 4.10
N GLN A 70 -5.77 19.59 4.83
CA GLN A 70 -6.81 18.69 5.38
C GLN A 70 -7.90 18.31 4.37
N ASP A 71 -8.22 19.18 3.40
CA ASP A 71 -9.33 18.98 2.46
C ASP A 71 -8.89 18.73 1.00
N VAL A 72 -7.60 18.43 0.80
CA VAL A 72 -7.06 18.17 -0.54
C VAL A 72 -7.08 16.67 -0.81
N ARG A 73 -7.80 16.25 -1.84
CA ARG A 73 -7.72 14.87 -2.32
C ARG A 73 -6.43 14.67 -3.10
N TYR A 74 -5.60 13.74 -2.66
CA TYR A 74 -4.37 13.38 -3.36
C TYR A 74 -4.12 11.87 -3.37
N ARG A 75 -3.31 11.43 -4.32
CA ARG A 75 -2.65 10.12 -4.35
C ARG A 75 -1.15 10.32 -4.57
N ILE A 76 -0.33 9.49 -3.95
CA ILE A 76 1.12 9.50 -4.10
C ILE A 76 1.54 8.23 -4.83
N ILE A 77 2.34 8.38 -5.87
CA ILE A 77 3.01 7.28 -6.56
C ILE A 77 4.46 7.30 -6.14
N TYR A 78 4.88 6.29 -5.37
CA TYR A 78 6.26 6.08 -4.98
C TYR A 78 6.96 5.20 -6.00
N GLU A 79 7.93 5.78 -6.70
CA GLU A 79 8.83 5.07 -7.61
C GLU A 79 10.05 4.57 -6.84
N SER A 80 10.36 3.26 -6.92
CA SER A 80 11.58 2.74 -6.30
C SER A 80 12.87 3.27 -6.95
N ARG A 81 12.79 3.64 -8.23
CA ARG A 81 13.90 4.25 -8.98
C ARG A 81 13.40 5.30 -9.97
N SER A 82 14.22 6.31 -10.23
CA SER A 82 13.87 7.36 -11.21
C SER A 82 14.08 6.90 -12.65
N CYS A 83 13.00 6.86 -13.44
CA CYS A 83 13.01 6.54 -14.88
C CYS A 83 12.63 7.73 -15.78
N GLY A 84 12.70 8.97 -15.26
CA GLY A 84 12.41 10.19 -16.01
C GLY A 84 10.91 10.54 -16.08
N THR A 85 10.61 11.72 -16.61
CA THR A 85 9.25 12.30 -16.58
C THR A 85 8.24 11.49 -17.39
N PHE A 86 8.70 10.77 -18.42
CA PHE A 86 7.82 9.91 -19.23
C PHE A 86 7.23 8.76 -18.41
N ALA A 87 8.05 8.07 -17.61
CA ALA A 87 7.60 6.96 -16.76
C ALA A 87 6.59 7.45 -15.72
N ALA A 88 6.91 8.55 -15.04
CA ALA A 88 6.07 9.15 -14.01
C ALA A 88 4.66 9.51 -14.53
N VAL A 89 4.55 10.21 -15.66
CA VAL A 89 3.26 10.57 -16.27
C VAL A 89 2.53 9.33 -16.80
N SER A 90 3.27 8.39 -17.39
CA SER A 90 2.71 7.13 -17.89
C SER A 90 2.10 6.30 -16.77
N LEU A 91 2.73 6.28 -15.59
CA LEU A 91 2.21 5.63 -14.38
C LEU A 91 0.99 6.37 -13.84
N ALA A 92 1.08 7.70 -13.65
CA ALA A 92 -0.02 8.50 -13.12
C ALA A 92 -1.31 8.34 -13.95
N SER A 93 -1.19 8.37 -15.28
CA SER A 93 -2.32 8.20 -16.19
C SER A 93 -2.96 6.80 -16.15
N VAL A 94 -2.29 5.77 -15.61
CA VAL A 94 -2.90 4.43 -15.39
C VAL A 94 -4.04 4.51 -14.38
N PHE A 95 -3.95 5.41 -13.41
CA PHE A 95 -4.88 5.53 -12.29
C PHE A 95 -5.97 6.58 -12.52
N MET A 96 -6.15 7.00 -13.77
CA MET A 96 -7.17 7.95 -14.22
C MET A 96 -8.09 7.30 -15.27
N ASN A 97 -9.29 7.85 -15.45
CA ASN A 97 -10.19 7.44 -16.51
C ASN A 97 -9.80 8.11 -17.83
N PRO A 98 -9.99 7.46 -19.00
CA PRO A 98 -9.70 8.08 -20.29
C PRO A 98 -10.47 9.38 -20.57
N SER A 99 -11.65 9.56 -19.93
CA SER A 99 -12.47 10.77 -19.99
C SER A 99 -12.00 11.87 -19.02
N ASP A 100 -11.06 11.58 -18.13
CA ASP A 100 -10.52 12.59 -17.22
C ASP A 100 -9.61 13.55 -18.00
N LEU A 101 -9.62 14.81 -17.57
CA LEU A 101 -8.70 15.83 -18.05
C LEU A 101 -7.53 15.92 -17.08
N MET A 102 -6.33 15.70 -17.60
CA MET A 102 -5.07 15.62 -16.87
C MET A 102 -4.25 16.88 -17.14
N MET A 103 -3.90 17.57 -16.06
CA MET A 103 -2.86 18.60 -16.03
C MET A 103 -1.59 17.96 -15.51
N VAL A 104 -0.44 18.24 -16.12
CA VAL A 104 0.86 17.84 -15.60
C VAL A 104 1.66 19.10 -15.31
N THR A 105 2.30 19.15 -14.14
CA THR A 105 3.18 20.23 -13.71
C THR A 105 4.38 19.67 -12.97
N VAL A 106 5.46 20.43 -12.95
CA VAL A 106 6.65 20.16 -12.13
C VAL A 106 6.54 20.89 -10.79
N SER A 107 7.19 20.37 -9.75
CA SER A 107 7.14 20.92 -8.39
C SER A 107 8.05 22.12 -8.14
N ASP A 108 8.98 22.40 -9.06
CA ASP A 108 10.09 23.36 -8.97
C ASP A 108 9.84 24.67 -9.74
N LEU A 109 8.61 24.87 -10.24
CA LEU A 109 8.21 26.07 -10.95
C LEU A 109 7.73 27.16 -9.99
N VAL A 110 8.44 28.29 -9.97
CA VAL A 110 8.07 29.51 -9.25
C VAL A 110 7.41 30.50 -10.21
N ILE A 111 6.25 31.03 -9.85
CA ILE A 111 5.54 32.04 -10.65
C ILE A 111 5.86 33.42 -10.08
N GLU A 112 6.42 34.31 -10.90
CA GLU A 112 6.85 35.64 -10.47
C GLU A 112 5.74 36.68 -10.68
N SER A 113 5.11 36.66 -11.86
CA SER A 113 4.13 37.68 -12.23
C SER A 113 3.16 37.18 -13.31
N GLY A 114 2.09 37.93 -13.56
CA GLY A 114 1.14 37.67 -14.65
C GLY A 114 0.01 36.67 -14.32
N SER A 115 -0.67 36.17 -15.35
CA SER A 115 -1.90 35.39 -15.24
C SER A 115 -1.70 33.89 -15.48
N TYR A 116 -1.22 33.20 -14.45
CA TYR A 116 -1.14 31.74 -14.41
C TYR A 116 -2.50 31.09 -14.66
N LYS A 117 -3.53 31.63 -13.99
CA LYS A 117 -4.91 31.17 -14.07
C LYS A 117 -5.45 31.15 -15.49
N ASP A 118 -5.28 32.24 -16.24
CA ASP A 118 -5.84 32.34 -17.58
C ASP A 118 -5.16 31.38 -18.56
N SER A 119 -3.85 31.20 -18.41
CA SER A 119 -3.08 30.23 -19.20
C SER A 119 -3.56 28.79 -18.97
N VAL A 120 -3.79 28.40 -17.71
CA VAL A 120 -4.33 27.07 -17.36
C VAL A 120 -5.76 26.87 -17.88
N ILE A 121 -6.62 27.90 -17.79
CA ILE A 121 -7.99 27.83 -18.32
C ILE A 121 -7.98 27.70 -19.85
N LYS A 122 -7.15 28.47 -20.56
CA LYS A 122 -6.97 28.34 -22.01
C LYS A 122 -6.50 26.93 -22.39
N ALA A 123 -5.51 26.40 -21.67
CA ALA A 123 -5.01 25.04 -21.88
C ALA A 123 -6.07 23.97 -21.67
N LYS A 124 -6.90 24.13 -20.64
CA LYS A 124 -8.05 23.26 -20.40
C LYS A 124 -9.04 23.26 -21.55
N GLU A 125 -9.41 24.41 -22.10
CA GLU A 125 -10.37 24.49 -23.21
C GLU A 125 -9.80 23.90 -24.51
N VAL A 126 -8.52 24.14 -24.80
CA VAL A 126 -7.83 23.51 -25.94
C VAL A 126 -7.75 21.99 -25.77
N ALA A 127 -7.37 21.49 -24.59
CA ALA A 127 -7.27 20.06 -24.32
C ALA A 127 -8.59 19.29 -24.58
N LYS A 128 -9.74 19.94 -24.35
CA LYS A 128 -11.06 19.34 -24.61
C LYS A 128 -11.34 19.11 -26.10
N THR A 129 -10.63 19.78 -27.01
CA THR A 129 -10.77 19.55 -28.46
C THR A 129 -10.03 18.30 -28.94
N GLY A 130 -9.42 17.53 -28.03
CA GLY A 130 -8.75 16.26 -28.34
C GLY A 130 -7.25 16.38 -28.62
N THR A 131 -6.63 17.51 -28.25
CA THR A 131 -5.19 17.78 -28.42
C THR A 131 -4.45 17.82 -27.08
N ILE A 132 -3.12 17.86 -27.12
CA ILE A 132 -2.29 18.17 -25.96
C ILE A 132 -1.99 19.66 -25.98
N ALA A 133 -2.47 20.40 -24.97
CA ALA A 133 -2.23 21.82 -24.80
C ALA A 133 -0.95 22.03 -23.99
N ASN A 134 0.14 22.40 -24.67
CA ASN A 134 1.45 22.62 -24.06
C ASN A 134 1.65 24.10 -23.72
N ILE A 135 1.91 24.44 -22.46
CA ILE A 135 2.21 25.83 -22.09
C ILE A 135 3.70 26.09 -22.34
N VAL A 136 3.99 27.17 -23.08
CA VAL A 136 5.34 27.58 -23.46
C VAL A 136 5.62 29.01 -23.03
N SER A 137 6.87 29.31 -22.72
CA SER A 137 7.33 30.66 -22.41
C SER A 137 7.16 31.58 -23.60
N SER A 138 6.59 32.76 -23.35
CA SER A 138 6.45 33.82 -24.36
C SER A 138 7.79 34.44 -24.77
N ARG A 139 8.88 34.21 -24.01
CA ARG A 139 10.21 34.80 -24.28
C ARG A 139 11.04 33.97 -25.25
N ASN A 140 11.07 32.65 -25.08
CA ASN A 140 11.97 31.76 -25.83
C ASN A 140 11.25 30.55 -26.48
N GLY A 141 9.94 30.40 -26.28
CA GLY A 141 9.16 29.29 -26.82
C GLY A 141 9.43 27.94 -26.13
N GLU A 142 10.20 27.93 -25.04
CA GLU A 142 10.49 26.70 -24.31
C GLU A 142 9.30 26.24 -23.49
N HIS A 143 9.23 24.94 -23.23
CA HIS A 143 8.17 24.37 -22.40
C HIS A 143 8.25 24.87 -20.94
N ALA A 144 7.11 25.33 -20.41
CA ALA A 144 7.00 25.83 -19.05
C ALA A 144 6.86 24.73 -17.98
N GLY A 145 7.09 23.46 -18.32
CA GLY A 145 6.87 22.33 -17.42
C GLY A 145 5.37 22.03 -17.17
N ILE A 146 4.46 22.69 -17.88
CA ILE A 146 3.00 22.55 -17.72
C ILE A 146 2.33 22.20 -19.03
N TYR A 147 1.50 21.15 -19.02
CA TYR A 147 0.61 20.84 -20.15
C TYR A 147 -0.68 20.20 -19.67
N VAL A 148 -1.71 20.28 -20.51
CA VAL A 148 -3.04 19.78 -20.22
C VAL A 148 -3.54 18.93 -21.39
N CYS A 149 -4.08 17.74 -21.11
CA CYS A 149 -4.65 16.88 -22.13
C CYS A 149 -5.73 15.96 -21.57
N MET A 150 -6.56 15.40 -22.44
CA MET A 150 -7.41 14.27 -22.06
C MET A 150 -6.55 13.03 -21.85
N VAL A 151 -6.80 12.27 -20.79
CA VAL A 151 -6.06 11.02 -20.51
C VAL A 151 -6.18 10.04 -21.69
N GLY A 152 -7.35 9.99 -22.34
CA GLY A 152 -7.57 9.19 -23.56
C GLY A 152 -6.68 9.60 -24.73
N VAL A 153 -6.43 10.90 -24.92
CA VAL A 153 -5.55 11.45 -25.98
C VAL A 153 -4.10 11.05 -25.70
N PHE A 154 -3.64 11.26 -24.46
CA PHE A 154 -2.31 10.83 -24.04
C PHE A 154 -2.13 9.30 -24.21
N ASN A 155 -3.13 8.51 -23.80
CA ASN A 155 -3.09 7.06 -23.93
C ASN A 155 -3.07 6.59 -25.39
N LYS A 156 -3.76 7.30 -26.30
CA LYS A 156 -3.74 7.02 -27.73
C LYS A 156 -2.36 7.29 -28.31
N ALA A 157 -1.76 8.45 -28.01
CA ALA A 157 -0.42 8.82 -28.44
C ALA A 157 0.63 7.80 -27.96
N LEU A 158 0.58 7.45 -26.66
CA LEU A 158 1.50 6.48 -26.07
C LEU A 158 1.39 5.10 -26.72
N ARG A 159 0.18 4.63 -27.06
CA ARG A 159 -0.01 3.35 -27.74
C ARG A 159 0.58 3.34 -29.16
N GLY A 160 0.52 4.46 -29.87
CA GLY A 160 1.08 4.58 -31.21
C GLY A 160 2.61 4.57 -31.22
N ILE A 161 3.23 5.22 -30.24
CA ILE A 161 4.69 5.43 -30.21
C ILE A 161 5.42 4.34 -29.39
N TYR A 162 4.83 3.90 -28.28
CA TYR A 162 5.41 2.96 -27.32
C TYR A 162 4.42 1.82 -26.96
N PRO A 163 4.13 0.90 -27.89
CA PRO A 163 3.14 -0.17 -27.68
C PRO A 163 3.48 -1.10 -26.50
N ASP A 164 4.75 -1.40 -26.27
CA ASP A 164 5.21 -2.25 -25.16
C ASP A 164 4.89 -1.63 -23.79
N ILE A 165 5.01 -0.30 -23.69
CA ILE A 165 4.65 0.45 -22.48
C ILE A 165 3.13 0.47 -22.31
N ALA A 166 2.36 0.60 -23.39
CA ALA A 166 0.90 0.51 -23.32
C ALA A 166 0.41 -0.86 -22.82
N GLN A 167 1.09 -1.95 -23.21
CA GLN A 167 0.81 -3.29 -22.69
C GLN A 167 1.20 -3.42 -21.21
N THR A 168 2.40 -2.94 -20.85
CA THR A 168 2.88 -2.91 -19.46
C THR A 168 1.91 -2.18 -18.55
N ARG A 169 1.34 -1.05 -18.99
CA ARG A 169 0.34 -0.28 -18.25
C ARG A 169 -0.95 -1.05 -17.91
N LYS A 170 -1.39 -1.96 -18.79
CA LYS A 170 -2.54 -2.85 -18.49
C LYS A 170 -2.21 -3.81 -17.34
N VAL A 171 -0.99 -4.32 -17.31
CA VAL A 171 -0.50 -5.19 -16.22
C VAL A 171 -0.37 -4.39 -14.93
N ILE A 172 0.18 -3.18 -15.00
CA ILE A 172 0.32 -2.27 -13.85
C ILE A 172 -1.05 -1.98 -13.22
N ARG A 173 -2.08 -1.65 -14.02
CA ARG A 173 -3.42 -1.37 -13.49
C ARG A 173 -4.04 -2.55 -12.72
N ARG A 174 -3.66 -3.79 -13.08
CA ARG A 174 -4.14 -5.01 -12.40
C ARG A 174 -3.34 -5.28 -11.13
N LYS A 175 -2.02 -5.09 -11.16
CA LYS A 175 -1.11 -5.45 -10.07
C LYS A 175 -0.96 -4.38 -9.00
N LEU A 176 -0.97 -3.10 -9.38
CA LEU A 176 -0.80 -2.00 -8.44
C LEU A 176 -2.15 -1.46 -8.01
N LYS A 177 -2.36 -1.42 -6.70
CA LYS A 177 -3.55 -0.86 -6.06
C LYS A 177 -3.16 0.34 -5.24
N THR A 178 -4.10 1.27 -5.11
CA THR A 178 -3.98 2.36 -4.15
C THR A 178 -4.35 1.81 -2.78
N VAL A 179 -3.44 1.86 -1.82
CA VAL A 179 -3.69 1.56 -0.40
C VAL A 179 -3.78 2.90 0.31
N SER A 180 -4.94 3.19 0.91
CA SER A 180 -5.30 4.55 1.36
C SER A 180 -5.16 5.58 0.22
N HIS A 181 -4.06 6.32 0.17
CA HIS A 181 -3.73 7.30 -0.87
C HIS A 181 -2.38 7.01 -1.54
N ILE A 182 -1.76 5.86 -1.26
CA ILE A 182 -0.40 5.53 -1.69
C ILE A 182 -0.42 4.42 -2.74
N ILE A 183 0.44 4.54 -3.75
CA ILE A 183 0.70 3.55 -4.79
C ILE A 183 2.21 3.30 -4.82
N ASN A 184 2.63 2.15 -4.31
CA ASN A 184 4.03 1.73 -4.37
C ASN A 184 4.32 1.04 -5.71
N VAL A 185 5.29 1.55 -6.46
CA VAL A 185 5.72 0.98 -7.74
C VAL A 185 7.05 0.24 -7.54
N PRO A 186 7.04 -1.10 -7.48
CA PRO A 186 8.23 -1.90 -7.22
C PRO A 186 9.23 -1.83 -8.39
N GLU A 187 10.47 -2.16 -8.09
CA GLU A 187 11.59 -2.06 -9.03
C GLU A 187 11.39 -2.86 -10.32
N ASN A 188 10.87 -4.09 -10.21
CA ASN A 188 10.57 -4.94 -11.36
C ASN A 188 9.54 -4.35 -12.35
N ILE A 189 8.73 -3.38 -11.91
CA ILE A 189 7.84 -2.60 -12.78
C ILE A 189 8.59 -1.40 -13.35
N MET A 190 9.34 -0.67 -12.52
CA MET A 190 10.11 0.49 -12.94
C MET A 190 11.16 0.15 -14.01
N GLU A 191 11.79 -1.02 -13.94
CA GLU A 191 12.76 -1.51 -14.93
C GLU A 191 12.19 -1.69 -16.34
N ARG A 192 10.87 -1.84 -16.46
CA ARG A 192 10.20 -1.97 -17.77
C ARG A 192 10.05 -0.62 -18.47
N PHE A 193 10.24 0.49 -17.75
CA PHE A 193 10.18 1.82 -18.34
C PHE A 193 11.58 2.25 -18.81
N PRO A 194 11.73 2.67 -20.08
CA PRO A 194 12.95 3.29 -20.53
C PRO A 194 13.11 4.68 -19.87
N LYS A 195 14.36 5.09 -19.65
CA LYS A 195 14.68 6.40 -19.10
C LYS A 195 14.47 7.50 -20.16
N LEU A 196 13.25 8.02 -20.23
CA LEU A 196 12.81 9.01 -21.23
C LEU A 196 12.25 10.27 -20.58
N ARG A 197 12.33 11.38 -21.32
CA ARG A 197 11.75 12.69 -20.99
C ARG A 197 10.52 12.95 -21.86
N MET A 198 9.44 13.43 -21.24
CA MET A 198 8.19 13.77 -21.92
C MET A 198 8.40 14.67 -23.14
N GLN A 199 9.16 15.74 -23.00
CA GLN A 199 9.31 16.76 -24.03
C GLN A 199 10.24 16.30 -25.15
N ALA A 200 11.44 15.82 -24.79
CA ALA A 200 12.45 15.44 -25.77
C ALA A 200 12.08 14.17 -26.56
N ASP A 201 11.44 13.20 -25.90
CA ASP A 201 11.25 11.87 -26.47
C ASP A 201 9.81 11.60 -26.95
N LEU A 202 8.80 12.18 -26.29
CA LEU A 202 7.39 11.95 -26.65
C LEU A 202 6.80 13.10 -27.47
N PHE A 203 6.94 14.36 -27.02
CA PHE A 203 6.29 15.50 -27.70
C PHE A 203 6.83 15.70 -29.12
N THR A 204 8.10 15.39 -29.37
CA THR A 204 8.71 15.43 -30.71
C THR A 204 8.13 14.41 -31.70
N ARG A 205 7.28 13.48 -31.23
CA ARG A 205 6.70 12.38 -32.01
C ARG A 205 5.17 12.42 -32.06
N ILE A 206 4.55 13.48 -31.52
CA ILE A 206 3.09 13.67 -31.52
C ILE A 206 2.76 14.87 -32.40
N ASP A 207 1.90 14.66 -33.40
CA ASP A 207 1.48 15.73 -34.32
C ASP A 207 0.41 16.67 -33.71
N ASP A 208 -0.37 16.19 -32.74
CA ASP A 208 -1.53 16.89 -32.15
C ASP A 208 -1.20 17.69 -30.88
N ILE A 209 -0.10 18.45 -30.89
CA ILE A 209 0.29 19.38 -29.80
C ILE A 209 -0.02 20.82 -30.19
N ILE A 210 -0.72 21.54 -29.32
CA ILE A 210 -1.00 22.98 -29.48
C ILE A 210 -0.25 23.74 -28.40
N GLU A 211 0.61 24.66 -28.82
CA GLU A 211 1.34 25.54 -27.91
C GLU A 211 0.48 26.73 -27.47
N ILE A 212 0.54 27.02 -26.17
CA ILE A 212 -0.15 28.13 -25.53
C ILE A 212 0.91 28.99 -24.87
N ASN A 213 1.05 30.22 -25.34
CA ASN A 213 1.96 31.18 -24.73
C ASN A 213 1.51 31.47 -23.29
N ALA A 214 2.45 31.38 -22.36
CA ALA A 214 2.26 31.74 -20.98
C ALA A 214 2.00 33.25 -20.88
N ASP A 215 0.85 33.61 -20.29
CA ASP A 215 0.53 34.99 -19.89
C ASP A 215 1.15 35.34 -18.51
N PHE A 216 2.15 34.58 -18.08
CA PHE A 216 2.81 34.70 -16.78
C PHE A 216 4.33 34.53 -16.93
N GLU A 217 5.06 35.16 -16.03
CA GLU A 217 6.50 34.99 -15.87
C GLU A 217 6.77 33.95 -14.79
N TYR A 218 7.74 33.09 -15.06
CA TYR A 218 8.09 32.00 -14.18
C TYR A 218 9.59 31.75 -14.21
N ARG A 219 10.04 31.06 -13.18
CA ARG A 219 11.40 30.59 -13.03
C ARG A 219 11.39 29.10 -12.70
N ASP A 220 12.26 28.35 -13.36
CA ASP A 220 12.53 26.95 -13.04
C ASP A 220 13.70 26.90 -12.06
N ILE A 221 13.49 26.37 -10.86
CA ILE A 221 14.54 26.30 -9.85
C ILE A 221 15.37 25.03 -10.05
N ASP A 222 16.44 25.15 -10.82
CA ASP A 222 17.32 24.02 -11.16
C ASP A 222 18.70 24.12 -10.52
N SER A 223 19.24 25.32 -10.40
CA SER A 223 20.58 25.62 -9.90
C SER A 223 20.55 26.79 -8.93
N ILE A 224 21.67 27.01 -8.24
CA ILE A 224 21.82 28.16 -7.34
C ILE A 224 21.68 29.48 -8.10
N ALA A 225 22.05 29.52 -9.39
CA ALA A 225 21.94 30.73 -10.20
C ALA A 225 20.49 31.15 -10.46
N ASP A 226 19.54 30.23 -10.29
CA ASP A 226 18.11 30.49 -10.45
C ASP A 226 17.48 31.08 -9.17
N ILE A 227 18.25 31.18 -8.08
CA ILE A 227 17.84 31.85 -6.85
C ILE A 227 18.33 33.30 -6.95
N ASN A 228 17.41 34.25 -7.10
CA ASN A 228 17.76 35.64 -7.38
C ASN A 228 17.96 36.45 -6.11
N ASP A 229 18.79 37.48 -6.22
CA ASP A 229 18.81 38.58 -5.26
C ASP A 229 17.45 39.31 -5.23
N GLU A 230 16.64 39.52 -6.27
CA GLU A 230 15.36 40.25 -6.05
C GLU A 230 14.26 39.46 -5.29
N ASP A 231 14.49 38.18 -5.02
CA ASP A 231 13.73 37.45 -3.99
C ASP A 231 14.08 37.94 -2.55
N ASN A 232 15.08 38.87 -2.42
CA ASN A 232 15.61 39.58 -1.24
C ASN A 232 14.60 40.39 -0.41
N GLN A 233 13.30 40.41 -0.77
CA GLN A 233 12.31 40.92 0.19
C GLN A 233 11.92 39.85 1.22
N ASN A 234 12.24 38.58 0.97
CA ASN A 234 11.77 37.45 1.75
C ASN A 234 12.93 36.70 2.43
N ASP A 235 12.74 36.37 3.70
CA ASP A 235 13.76 36.07 4.73
C ASP A 235 14.54 34.74 4.54
N TYR A 236 14.44 34.07 3.37
CA TYR A 236 15.08 32.77 3.12
C TYR A 236 16.55 32.93 2.73
N GLY A 237 17.45 32.60 3.66
CA GLY A 237 18.87 32.56 3.36
C GLY A 237 19.57 33.93 3.36
N HIS A 238 18.93 35.02 3.77
CA HIS A 238 19.55 36.35 3.74
C HIS A 238 19.96 36.89 5.13
N LYS A 239 19.96 36.02 6.14
CA LYS A 239 20.37 36.37 7.51
C LYS A 239 21.88 36.33 7.65
N ASN A 240 22.41 37.20 8.50
CA ASN A 240 23.83 37.23 8.85
C ASN A 240 24.75 37.33 7.61
N ILE A 241 24.50 38.30 6.74
CA ILE A 241 25.36 38.59 5.57
C ILE A 241 25.82 40.05 5.65
N ILE A 242 27.12 40.27 5.49
CA ILE A 242 27.73 41.60 5.30
C ILE A 242 28.31 41.62 3.89
N ASN A 243 27.72 42.45 3.03
CA ASN A 243 28.26 42.76 1.71
C ASN A 243 29.00 44.10 1.78
N ASN A 244 30.31 44.07 1.55
CA ASN A 244 31.12 45.28 1.38
C ASN A 244 31.64 45.38 -0.06
N GLU A 245 31.01 46.25 -0.86
CA GLU A 245 31.44 46.58 -2.23
C GLU A 245 31.64 45.35 -3.14
N CYS A 246 30.74 44.35 -3.07
CA CYS A 246 30.76 43.21 -3.98
C CYS A 246 29.84 43.45 -5.18
N GLU A 247 30.21 42.88 -6.34
CA GLU A 247 29.49 43.02 -7.60
C GLU A 247 29.12 41.64 -8.15
N ASP A 248 27.94 41.48 -8.75
CA ASP A 248 27.48 40.20 -9.34
C ASP A 248 27.71 38.98 -8.43
N VAL A 249 27.27 39.09 -7.18
CA VAL A 249 27.37 38.02 -6.19
C VAL A 249 26.00 37.48 -5.81
N VAL A 250 25.91 36.18 -5.58
CA VAL A 250 24.73 35.54 -4.99
C VAL A 250 25.16 34.97 -3.65
N MET A 251 24.52 35.38 -2.55
CA MET A 251 24.87 34.90 -1.22
C MET A 251 23.63 34.35 -0.51
N ILE A 252 23.65 33.04 -0.28
CA ILE A 252 22.59 32.33 0.43
C ILE A 252 23.20 31.77 1.72
N ASN A 253 22.63 32.15 2.85
CA ASN A 253 23.01 31.75 4.19
C ASN A 253 21.81 31.23 4.98
N THR A 254 21.60 29.91 4.96
CA THR A 254 20.55 29.27 5.77
C THR A 254 21.05 28.86 7.16
N ALA A 255 22.28 29.24 7.53
CA ALA A 255 22.86 28.94 8.83
C ALA A 255 22.64 30.10 9.80
N ASP A 256 21.87 29.85 10.87
CA ASP A 256 21.50 30.87 11.84
C ASP A 256 22.70 31.36 12.67
N LYS A 257 23.74 30.52 12.80
CA LYS A 257 24.92 30.79 13.64
C LYS A 257 26.14 31.29 12.88
N HIS A 258 26.09 31.37 11.55
CA HIS A 258 27.22 31.77 10.73
C HIS A 258 26.98 33.15 10.10
N LEU A 259 28.00 34.00 10.12
CA LEU A 259 28.03 35.30 9.45
C LEU A 259 28.88 35.18 8.19
N ILE A 260 28.31 35.50 7.03
CA ILE A 260 29.07 35.70 5.78
C ILE A 260 29.55 37.15 5.74
N VAL A 261 30.84 37.36 5.54
CA VAL A 261 31.42 38.69 5.27
C VAL A 261 32.11 38.66 3.93
N ALA A 262 31.49 39.25 2.91
CA ALA A 262 32.01 39.38 1.57
C ALA A 262 32.57 40.79 1.37
N ASN A 263 33.76 40.89 0.76
CA ASN A 263 34.50 42.14 0.63
C ASN A 263 35.22 42.23 -0.72
N HIS A 264 34.77 43.14 -1.60
CA HIS A 264 35.34 43.38 -2.93
C HIS A 264 35.50 42.12 -3.81
N ILE A 265 34.51 41.23 -3.78
CA ILE A 265 34.47 40.06 -4.67
C ILE A 265 33.49 40.30 -5.81
N ASN A 266 33.80 39.73 -6.98
CA ASN A 266 33.02 39.86 -8.20
C ASN A 266 32.75 38.49 -8.83
N ASN A 267 31.54 38.26 -9.35
CA ASN A 267 31.15 37.05 -10.06
C ASN A 267 31.25 35.77 -9.21
N ILE A 268 30.90 35.86 -7.92
CA ILE A 268 31.00 34.73 -6.97
C ILE A 268 29.63 34.41 -6.37
N SER A 269 29.30 33.12 -6.35
CA SER A 269 28.16 32.59 -5.60
C SER A 269 28.64 31.88 -4.34
N ILE A 270 28.01 32.19 -3.20
CA ILE A 270 28.28 31.62 -1.88
C ILE A 270 26.98 31.01 -1.36
N VAL A 271 27.00 29.72 -1.05
CA VAL A 271 25.89 29.02 -0.40
C VAL A 271 26.39 28.43 0.91
N ASN A 272 25.93 28.98 2.01
CA ASN A 272 26.29 28.58 3.35
C ASN A 272 25.11 27.92 4.06
N THR A 273 25.35 26.70 4.54
CA THR A 273 24.43 25.90 5.34
C THR A 273 25.09 25.57 6.69
N GLU A 274 24.35 24.98 7.62
CA GLU A 274 24.84 24.69 8.99
C GLU A 274 26.03 23.72 9.03
N ASP A 275 26.29 22.97 7.97
CA ASP A 275 27.31 21.93 7.89
C ASP A 275 28.28 22.09 6.71
N ALA A 276 27.91 22.85 5.67
CA ALA A 276 28.74 23.02 4.48
C ALA A 276 28.60 24.42 3.85
N THR A 277 29.71 24.91 3.30
CA THR A 277 29.77 26.12 2.48
C THR A 277 30.21 25.74 1.06
N TYR A 278 29.45 26.15 0.06
CA TYR A 278 29.81 26.07 -1.35
C TYR A 278 30.17 27.46 -1.88
N ILE A 279 31.29 27.56 -2.58
CA ILE A 279 31.74 28.81 -3.21
C ILE A 279 32.17 28.47 -4.63
N SER A 280 31.65 29.21 -5.60
CA SER A 280 32.01 29.06 -7.02
C SER A 280 31.87 30.40 -7.72
N ASP A 281 32.61 30.59 -8.82
CA ASP A 281 32.20 31.59 -9.79
C ASP A 281 30.88 31.19 -10.47
N ARG A 282 30.17 32.15 -11.06
CA ARG A 282 28.86 31.90 -11.69
C ARG A 282 28.92 31.00 -12.91
N GLU A 283 30.04 31.00 -13.65
CA GLU A 283 30.18 30.18 -14.86
C GLU A 283 30.28 28.69 -14.52
N HIS A 284 30.89 28.36 -13.38
CA HIS A 284 31.15 26.97 -12.97
C HIS A 284 30.21 26.44 -11.89
N ILE A 285 29.21 27.21 -11.46
CA ILE A 285 28.33 26.85 -10.32
C ILE A 285 27.61 25.51 -10.48
N CYS A 286 27.29 25.12 -11.72
CA CYS A 286 26.64 23.84 -12.02
C CYS A 286 27.60 22.63 -11.96
N SER A 287 28.92 22.87 -11.92
CA SER A 287 29.95 21.81 -11.81
C SER A 287 29.89 21.07 -10.46
N ILE A 288 29.15 21.61 -9.48
CA ILE A 288 28.95 20.97 -8.19
C ILE A 288 28.41 19.54 -8.33
N LYS A 289 27.61 19.26 -9.35
CA LYS A 289 27.09 17.93 -9.62
C LYS A 289 28.22 16.91 -9.80
N ASP A 290 29.24 17.24 -10.59
CA ASP A 290 30.36 16.35 -10.87
C ASP A 290 31.31 16.26 -9.66
N ILE A 291 31.48 17.37 -8.93
CA ILE A 291 32.25 17.42 -7.68
C ILE A 291 31.64 16.49 -6.62
N VAL A 292 30.32 16.55 -6.42
CA VAL A 292 29.60 15.67 -5.48
C VAL A 292 29.81 14.21 -5.86
N ILE A 293 29.64 13.85 -7.14
CA ILE A 293 29.81 12.47 -7.62
C ILE A 293 31.23 11.96 -7.34
N ALA A 294 32.26 12.76 -7.65
CA ALA A 294 33.65 12.37 -7.47
C ALA A 294 34.06 12.17 -5.99
N ASN A 295 33.35 12.80 -5.05
CA ASN A 295 33.71 12.84 -3.63
C ASN A 295 32.71 12.12 -2.71
N THR A 296 31.70 11.45 -3.27
CA THR A 296 30.59 10.87 -2.49
C THR A 296 31.05 9.83 -1.47
N GLU A 297 32.02 8.97 -1.80
CA GLU A 297 32.49 7.92 -0.88
C GLU A 297 33.09 8.49 0.41
N GLU A 298 33.88 9.55 0.31
CA GLU A 298 34.59 10.14 1.46
C GLU A 298 33.68 11.06 2.28
N TYR A 299 32.82 11.85 1.62
CA TYR A 299 32.02 12.89 2.26
C TYR A 299 30.51 12.61 2.23
N LYS A 300 30.13 11.34 2.09
CA LYS A 300 28.73 10.87 2.01
C LYS A 300 27.76 11.56 2.98
N PRO A 301 28.10 11.77 4.28
CA PRO A 301 27.20 12.43 5.22
C PRO A 301 26.79 13.85 4.79
N TYR A 302 27.70 14.62 4.18
CA TYR A 302 27.46 15.99 3.72
C TYR A 302 26.74 16.07 2.37
N PHE A 303 26.74 14.99 1.58
CA PHE A 303 26.08 14.97 0.27
C PHE A 303 24.68 14.36 0.34
N GLU A 304 24.48 13.34 1.18
CA GLU A 304 23.23 12.61 1.23
C GLU A 304 22.25 13.11 2.29
N HIS A 305 22.76 13.48 3.46
CA HIS A 305 21.93 13.77 4.62
C HIS A 305 21.86 15.27 4.87
N SER A 306 20.68 15.74 5.26
CA SER A 306 20.53 17.03 5.92
C SER A 306 20.72 16.84 7.43
N LYS A 307 21.17 17.87 8.15
CA LYS A 307 21.13 17.90 9.62
C LYS A 307 19.69 17.73 10.13
N VAL A 308 18.69 18.07 9.32
CA VAL A 308 17.28 17.91 9.62
C VAL A 308 16.75 16.65 8.93
N SER A 309 16.00 15.84 9.66
CA SER A 309 15.30 14.66 9.15
C SER A 309 13.83 14.72 9.57
N PHE A 310 12.93 14.40 8.65
CA PHE A 310 11.48 14.39 8.86
C PHE A 310 11.01 12.96 9.12
N ARG A 311 10.01 12.80 9.98
CA ARG A 311 9.42 11.53 10.39
C ARG A 311 7.91 11.68 10.46
N GLU A 312 7.17 10.56 10.46
CA GLU A 312 5.69 10.55 10.58
C GLU A 312 5.15 11.42 11.74
N TRP A 313 5.91 11.49 12.85
CA TRP A 313 5.53 12.20 14.08
C TRP A 313 6.05 13.64 14.19
N GLY A 314 6.90 14.10 13.26
CA GLY A 314 7.55 15.40 13.38
C GLY A 314 8.90 15.47 12.66
N MET A 315 9.87 16.11 13.30
CA MET A 315 11.23 16.24 12.75
C MET A 315 12.28 16.21 13.84
N HIS A 316 13.51 15.86 13.48
CA HIS A 316 14.66 16.03 14.36
C HIS A 316 15.84 16.65 13.61
N GLN A 317 16.56 17.52 14.31
CA GLN A 317 17.77 18.17 13.82
C GLN A 317 18.96 17.71 14.65
N VAL A 318 20.01 17.19 14.02
CA VAL A 318 21.28 16.87 14.70
C VAL A 318 22.04 18.17 14.94
N LEU A 319 22.20 18.54 16.21
CA LEU A 319 22.90 19.75 16.63
C LEU A 319 24.41 19.50 16.79
N ALA A 320 24.77 18.33 17.33
CA ALA A 320 26.15 17.90 17.51
C ALA A 320 26.23 16.37 17.50
N MET A 321 27.30 15.82 16.93
CA MET A 321 27.55 14.38 16.92
C MET A 321 29.05 14.11 17.00
N THR A 322 29.44 13.18 17.86
CA THR A 322 30.78 12.60 17.92
C THR A 322 30.66 11.07 17.95
N LYS A 323 31.79 10.38 18.19
CA LYS A 323 31.77 8.94 18.41
C LYS A 323 30.97 8.52 19.65
N ASN A 324 30.94 9.35 20.70
CA ASN A 324 30.45 8.95 22.02
C ASN A 324 29.17 9.68 22.46
N TYR A 325 28.74 10.71 21.73
CA TYR A 325 27.51 11.41 22.05
C TYR A 325 26.84 11.98 20.79
N LYS A 326 25.52 12.14 20.88
CA LYS A 326 24.68 12.75 19.85
C LYS A 326 23.66 13.67 20.52
N VAL A 327 23.57 14.91 20.06
CA VAL A 327 22.59 15.89 20.52
C VAL A 327 21.64 16.21 19.38
N LYS A 328 20.34 16.08 19.62
CA LYS A 328 19.29 16.39 18.66
C LYS A 328 18.31 17.40 19.24
N LYS A 329 17.79 18.29 18.39
CA LYS A 329 16.54 19.00 18.61
C LYS A 329 15.41 18.20 17.97
N VAL A 330 14.55 17.61 18.76
CA VAL A 330 13.39 16.82 18.34
C VAL A 330 12.15 17.70 18.45
N THR A 331 11.37 17.80 17.38
CA THR A 331 10.10 18.54 17.34
C THR A 331 9.00 17.56 17.02
N ILE A 332 8.05 17.38 17.95
CA ILE A 332 6.90 16.48 17.82
C ILE A 332 5.67 17.33 17.54
N TYR A 333 5.02 17.09 16.40
CA TYR A 333 3.84 17.85 15.98
C TYR A 333 2.59 17.52 16.80
N PRO A 334 1.59 18.42 16.83
CA PRO A 334 0.33 18.22 17.54
C PRO A 334 -0.33 16.88 17.24
N GLY A 335 -0.76 16.17 18.28
CA GLY A 335 -1.42 14.87 18.18
C GLY A 335 -0.52 13.69 17.79
N MET A 336 0.79 13.91 17.61
CA MET A 336 1.72 12.87 17.15
C MET A 336 2.47 12.18 18.30
N SER A 337 2.92 10.95 18.06
CA SER A 337 3.74 10.19 19.00
C SER A 337 4.86 9.46 18.30
N MET A 338 6.02 9.43 18.94
CA MET A 338 7.07 8.49 18.58
C MET A 338 6.61 7.05 18.88
N LYS A 339 7.08 6.10 18.07
CA LYS A 339 6.94 4.68 18.37
C LYS A 339 7.82 4.34 19.58
N MET A 340 7.38 3.38 20.39
CA MET A 340 8.16 2.89 21.53
C MET A 340 9.44 2.21 21.05
N HIS A 341 10.53 2.51 21.74
CA HIS A 341 11.84 1.98 21.40
C HIS A 341 12.72 1.92 22.64
N CYS A 342 13.82 1.18 22.55
CA CYS A 342 14.90 1.27 23.52
C CYS A 342 16.25 1.28 22.80
N HIS A 343 17.29 1.53 23.59
CA HIS A 343 18.68 1.55 23.14
C HIS A 343 19.51 0.59 23.98
N GLU A 344 20.32 -0.27 23.36
CA GLU A 344 21.13 -1.28 24.07
C GLU A 344 22.47 -0.72 24.55
N HIS A 345 23.00 0.31 23.88
CA HIS A 345 24.36 0.79 24.10
C HIS A 345 24.46 2.28 24.43
N ARG A 346 23.33 2.98 24.57
CA ARG A 346 23.31 4.40 24.96
C ARG A 346 22.17 4.74 25.92
N SER A 347 22.46 5.69 26.80
CA SER A 347 21.46 6.35 27.64
C SER A 347 21.06 7.67 26.98
N GLU A 348 19.87 8.16 27.31
CA GLU A 348 19.41 9.45 26.82
C GLU A 348 18.98 10.39 27.95
N SER A 349 19.03 11.68 27.67
CA SER A 349 18.47 12.72 28.51
C SER A 349 17.66 13.65 27.63
N TRP A 350 16.38 13.81 27.97
CA TRP A 350 15.42 14.60 27.22
C TRP A 350 15.07 15.85 28.02
N THR A 351 15.36 17.03 27.47
CA THR A 351 14.95 18.30 28.08
C THR A 351 13.85 18.93 27.25
N VAL A 352 12.68 19.16 27.85
CA VAL A 352 11.55 19.83 27.18
C VAL A 352 11.84 21.32 27.11
N VAL A 353 12.05 21.84 25.90
CA VAL A 353 12.36 23.24 25.64
C VAL A 353 11.10 24.03 25.27
N ASP A 354 10.12 23.39 24.65
CA ASP A 354 8.82 24.00 24.39
C ASP A 354 7.68 22.98 24.40
N GLY A 355 6.47 23.47 24.68
CA GLY A 355 5.26 22.66 24.81
C GLY A 355 5.18 21.82 26.09
N ILE A 356 4.25 20.86 26.09
CA ILE A 356 4.03 19.88 27.16
C ILE A 356 4.17 18.48 26.55
N ALA A 357 5.19 17.74 26.97
CA ALA A 357 5.50 16.41 26.47
C ALA A 357 4.92 15.33 27.38
N SER A 358 4.18 14.36 26.82
CA SER A 358 3.85 13.12 27.52
C SER A 358 4.97 12.12 27.26
N ILE A 359 5.79 11.81 28.27
CA ILE A 359 6.94 10.91 28.13
C ILE A 359 6.67 9.64 28.91
N GLN A 360 6.74 8.51 28.21
CA GLN A 360 6.65 7.17 28.78
C GLN A 360 8.04 6.55 28.89
N ILE A 361 8.38 6.03 30.07
CA ILE A 361 9.61 5.27 30.34
C ILE A 361 9.21 3.99 31.07
N GLY A 362 9.41 2.84 30.42
CA GLY A 362 8.81 1.57 30.81
C GLY A 362 7.29 1.70 30.89
N ASP A 363 6.74 1.37 32.05
CA ASP A 363 5.29 1.43 32.31
C ASP A 363 4.83 2.79 32.88
N VAL A 364 5.77 3.72 33.10
CA VAL A 364 5.47 5.02 33.74
C VAL A 364 5.28 6.09 32.68
N ILE A 365 4.07 6.65 32.60
CA ILE A 365 3.74 7.80 31.77
C ILE A 365 3.62 9.04 32.65
N LYS A 366 4.30 10.12 32.29
CA LYS A 366 4.19 11.42 32.95
C LYS A 366 4.22 12.57 31.96
N GLU A 367 3.53 13.65 32.29
CA GLU A 367 3.61 14.91 31.55
C GLU A 367 4.76 15.77 32.08
N TYR A 368 5.49 16.38 31.16
CA TYR A 368 6.65 17.22 31.42
C TYR A 368 6.47 18.56 30.71
N CYS A 369 6.47 19.63 31.48
CA CYS A 369 6.40 20.99 30.98
C CYS A 369 7.79 21.52 30.58
N LYS A 370 7.80 22.64 29.85
CA LYS A 370 9.00 23.42 29.54
C LYS A 370 9.94 23.58 30.74
N GLY A 371 11.21 23.26 30.52
CA GLY A 371 12.30 23.29 31.51
C GLY A 371 12.51 21.97 32.26
N ALA A 372 11.63 20.98 32.11
CA ALA A 372 11.82 19.66 32.71
C ALA A 372 12.88 18.84 31.97
N THR A 373 13.66 18.06 32.71
CA THR A 373 14.64 17.11 32.18
C THR A 373 14.30 15.70 32.67
N VAL A 374 14.34 14.74 31.74
CA VAL A 374 14.04 13.33 31.99
C VAL A 374 15.23 12.48 31.55
N SER A 375 15.66 11.57 32.41
CA SER A 375 16.73 10.61 32.07
C SER A 375 16.12 9.28 31.66
N VAL A 376 16.58 8.77 30.52
CA VAL A 376 16.18 7.50 29.92
C VAL A 376 17.35 6.52 30.04
N PRO A 377 17.25 5.49 30.90
CA PRO A 377 18.31 4.52 31.06
C PRO A 377 18.47 3.60 29.85
N VAL A 378 19.67 3.01 29.72
CA VAL A 378 19.98 1.99 28.72
C VAL A 378 19.02 0.80 28.87
N GLY A 379 18.52 0.28 27.75
CA GLY A 379 17.66 -0.91 27.67
C GLY A 379 16.20 -0.68 28.08
N VAL A 380 15.83 0.52 28.54
CA VAL A 380 14.46 0.80 29.00
C VAL A 380 13.61 1.27 27.82
N PRO A 381 12.43 0.66 27.58
CA PRO A 381 11.48 1.13 26.57
C PRO A 381 11.04 2.56 26.87
N HIS A 382 11.00 3.43 25.87
CA HIS A 382 10.54 4.81 26.03
C HIS A 382 9.90 5.37 24.76
N LYS A 383 9.02 6.35 24.93
CA LYS A 383 8.44 7.17 23.85
C LYS A 383 8.07 8.56 24.36
N VAL A 384 7.99 9.52 23.44
CA VAL A 384 7.36 10.82 23.66
C VAL A 384 6.14 10.97 22.76
N SER A 385 5.08 11.54 23.32
CA SER A 385 3.84 11.89 22.66
C SER A 385 3.51 13.36 22.89
N ASN A 386 2.95 14.01 21.87
CA ASN A 386 2.38 15.34 21.96
C ASN A 386 0.86 15.25 21.82
N HIS A 387 0.14 15.42 22.93
CA HIS A 387 -1.33 15.43 22.94
C HIS A 387 -1.92 16.85 22.86
N GLY A 388 -1.07 17.88 22.74
CA GLY A 388 -1.46 19.28 22.65
C GLY A 388 -1.76 19.74 21.22
N SER A 389 -2.09 21.03 21.10
CA SER A 389 -2.36 21.73 19.82
C SER A 389 -1.14 22.47 19.27
N GLU A 390 -0.05 22.55 20.02
CA GLU A 390 1.19 23.24 19.66
C GLU A 390 2.35 22.24 19.58
N ASP A 391 3.41 22.58 18.87
CA ASP A 391 4.62 21.76 18.77
C ASP A 391 5.28 21.54 20.15
N VAL A 392 5.75 20.32 20.38
CA VAL A 392 6.63 19.99 21.52
C VAL A 392 8.06 19.93 21.03
N VAL A 393 8.96 20.67 21.67
CA VAL A 393 10.38 20.70 21.33
C VAL A 393 11.20 20.11 22.47
N ILE A 394 12.00 19.08 22.16
CA ILE A 394 12.88 18.40 23.11
C ILE A 394 14.32 18.48 22.62
N ILE A 395 15.25 18.71 23.55
CA ILE A 395 16.67 18.45 23.31
C ILE A 395 16.99 17.06 23.85
N GLU A 396 17.24 16.14 22.92
CA GLU A 396 17.69 14.77 23.19
C GLU A 396 19.21 14.76 23.22
N THR A 397 19.79 14.29 24.33
CA THR A 397 21.22 14.04 24.47
C THR A 397 21.44 12.55 24.70
N GLY A 398 21.95 11.86 23.68
CA GLY A 398 22.36 10.46 23.77
C GLY A 398 23.85 10.33 24.08
N ILE A 399 24.21 9.47 25.04
CA ILE A 399 25.60 9.18 25.44
C ILE A 399 25.80 7.67 25.48
N GLY A 400 26.80 7.16 24.76
CA GLY A 400 27.05 5.72 24.62
C GLY A 400 28.13 5.38 23.61
N GLU A 401 28.33 4.08 23.37
CA GLU A 401 29.40 3.58 22.47
C GLU A 401 28.97 3.51 21.00
N ILE A 402 27.67 3.41 20.72
CA ILE A 402 27.10 3.29 19.37
C ILE A 402 26.04 4.38 19.15
N MET A 403 26.31 5.32 18.23
CA MET A 403 25.44 6.48 17.95
C MET A 403 24.59 6.33 16.66
N SER A 404 24.76 5.23 15.93
CA SER A 404 23.98 4.90 14.73
C SER A 404 22.57 4.40 15.08
N GLU A 405 21.65 4.44 14.10
CA GLU A 405 20.30 3.88 14.26
C GLU A 405 20.28 2.34 14.35
N THR A 406 21.43 1.67 14.29
CA THR A 406 21.52 0.22 14.50
C THR A 406 21.42 -0.18 15.98
N ASP A 407 21.62 0.76 16.92
CA ASP A 407 21.42 0.59 18.36
C ASP A 407 19.96 0.85 18.79
N PHE A 408 19.04 0.88 17.83
CA PHE A 408 17.63 1.18 18.06
C PHE A 408 16.83 -0.12 17.93
N LEU A 409 16.32 -0.62 19.06
CA LEU A 409 15.38 -1.74 19.08
C LEU A 409 13.95 -1.18 19.14
N ARG A 410 13.17 -1.43 18.08
CA ARG A 410 11.73 -1.18 18.13
C ARG A 410 11.11 -2.17 19.09
N ILE A 411 10.42 -1.63 20.09
CA ILE A 411 9.59 -2.43 20.97
C ILE A 411 8.18 -2.20 20.48
N GLU A 412 7.60 -3.21 19.84
CA GLU A 412 6.18 -3.23 19.54
C GLU A 412 5.42 -3.22 20.86
N THR A 413 5.11 -2.02 21.36
CA THR A 413 4.09 -1.87 22.39
C THR A 413 2.77 -1.86 21.67
N VAL A 414 1.98 -2.89 21.94
CA VAL A 414 0.54 -2.88 21.74
C VAL A 414 0.02 -1.62 22.45
N SER A 415 -0.40 -0.61 21.69
CA SER A 415 -0.91 0.63 22.25
C SER A 415 -2.21 0.38 23.01
N GLU A 416 -2.24 0.74 24.29
CA GLU A 416 -3.44 0.75 25.18
C GLU A 416 -4.54 1.77 24.77
N SER A 417 -4.63 2.15 23.51
CA SER A 417 -5.68 3.06 23.03
C SER A 417 -6.34 2.53 21.76
N ASP A 418 -6.81 1.29 21.84
CA ASP A 418 -7.72 0.68 20.89
C ASP A 418 -8.18 -0.66 21.50
N ASN A 419 -9.30 -0.66 22.23
CA ASN A 419 -9.85 -1.86 22.83
C ASN A 419 -10.37 -2.76 21.69
N ILE A 420 -9.52 -3.67 21.19
CA ILE A 420 -9.86 -4.56 20.08
C ILE A 420 -10.98 -5.51 20.54
N PRO A 421 -12.16 -5.49 19.91
CA PRO A 421 -13.23 -6.41 20.27
C PRO A 421 -12.79 -7.87 20.08
N ASP A 422 -13.26 -8.75 20.95
CA ASP A 422 -13.03 -10.19 20.78
C ASP A 422 -13.85 -10.76 19.64
N ILE A 423 -15.05 -10.21 19.40
CA ILE A 423 -15.93 -10.61 18.31
C ILE A 423 -15.99 -9.49 17.28
N ILE A 424 -15.64 -9.80 16.04
CA ILE A 424 -15.70 -8.88 14.90
C ILE A 424 -16.67 -9.43 13.86
N ARG A 425 -17.78 -8.72 13.60
CA ARG A 425 -18.70 -9.08 12.53
C ARG A 425 -18.19 -8.52 11.21
N LEU A 426 -18.30 -9.31 10.14
CA LEU A 426 -17.83 -8.92 8.81
C LEU A 426 -18.99 -8.74 7.82
N GLU A 427 -18.88 -7.73 6.96
CA GLU A 427 -19.66 -7.61 5.74
C GLU A 427 -18.81 -8.09 4.55
N PRO A 428 -19.34 -8.93 3.65
CA PRO A 428 -18.56 -9.54 2.59
C PRO A 428 -18.33 -8.63 1.39
N ALA A 429 -17.28 -8.91 0.62
CA ALA A 429 -17.14 -8.39 -0.74
C ALA A 429 -17.90 -9.28 -1.74
N PHE A 430 -18.68 -8.67 -2.64
CA PHE A 430 -19.51 -9.41 -3.60
C PHE A 430 -18.89 -9.50 -5.00
N LYS A 431 -19.16 -10.62 -5.70
CA LYS A 431 -18.82 -10.83 -7.12
C LYS A 431 -20.07 -11.18 -7.92
N ASP A 432 -20.20 -10.61 -9.12
CA ASP A 432 -21.35 -10.74 -10.02
C ASP A 432 -21.00 -11.53 -11.29
N ASN A 433 -20.32 -12.66 -11.12
CA ASN A 433 -19.96 -13.54 -12.24
C ASN A 433 -21.22 -14.06 -12.95
N LEU A 434 -21.16 -14.23 -14.28
CA LEU A 434 -22.32 -14.59 -15.13
C LEU A 434 -22.93 -15.97 -14.85
N TRP A 435 -22.19 -16.83 -14.14
CA TRP A 435 -22.66 -18.14 -13.70
C TRP A 435 -23.40 -18.09 -12.35
N GLY A 436 -23.35 -16.95 -11.67
CA GLY A 436 -23.95 -16.76 -10.35
C GLY A 436 -25.48 -16.80 -10.37
N GLY A 437 -26.05 -16.98 -9.18
CA GLY A 437 -27.49 -16.95 -8.95
C GLY A 437 -27.98 -15.79 -8.08
N THR A 438 -29.09 -16.04 -7.38
CA THR A 438 -29.72 -15.08 -6.46
C THR A 438 -29.89 -15.64 -5.04
N LYS A 439 -29.44 -16.87 -4.76
CA LYS A 439 -29.62 -17.54 -3.46
C LYS A 439 -28.92 -16.79 -2.33
N LEU A 440 -27.76 -16.16 -2.56
CA LEU A 440 -27.12 -15.33 -1.53
C LEU A 440 -28.02 -14.17 -1.09
N ARG A 441 -28.82 -13.61 -2.01
CA ARG A 441 -29.82 -12.57 -1.70
C ARG A 441 -31.08 -13.15 -1.08
N THR A 442 -31.63 -14.23 -1.64
CA THR A 442 -32.96 -14.74 -1.25
C THR A 442 -32.92 -15.64 -0.01
N VAL A 443 -31.83 -16.39 0.19
CA VAL A 443 -31.63 -17.31 1.33
C VAL A 443 -30.96 -16.58 2.50
N PHE A 444 -29.84 -15.89 2.25
CA PHE A 444 -29.07 -15.23 3.32
C PHE A 444 -29.39 -13.73 3.51
N GLY A 445 -30.18 -13.14 2.61
CA GLY A 445 -30.54 -11.73 2.70
C GLY A 445 -29.36 -10.78 2.46
N LYS A 446 -28.32 -11.22 1.73
CA LYS A 446 -27.15 -10.40 1.40
C LYS A 446 -27.58 -9.23 0.50
N LYS A 447 -27.21 -8.01 0.89
CA LYS A 447 -27.64 -6.77 0.22
C LYS A 447 -26.49 -6.17 -0.58
N CYS A 448 -26.65 -6.10 -1.91
CA CYS A 448 -25.78 -5.36 -2.81
C CYS A 448 -26.54 -4.92 -4.06
N ASP A 449 -25.88 -4.09 -4.88
CA ASP A 449 -26.46 -3.49 -6.09
C ASP A 449 -26.41 -4.40 -7.32
N TYR A 450 -25.87 -5.62 -7.21
CA TYR A 450 -25.79 -6.56 -8.34
C TYR A 450 -27.07 -7.38 -8.52
N ASP A 451 -27.57 -7.50 -9.75
CA ASP A 451 -28.72 -8.37 -10.05
C ASP A 451 -28.44 -9.85 -9.72
N ILE A 452 -27.20 -10.28 -9.95
CA ILE A 452 -26.69 -11.63 -9.69
C ILE A 452 -25.56 -11.55 -8.67
N ILE A 453 -25.58 -12.42 -7.67
CA ILE A 453 -24.51 -12.53 -6.68
C ILE A 453 -23.92 -13.94 -6.78
N ALA A 454 -22.77 -14.04 -7.44
CA ALA A 454 -22.08 -15.31 -7.66
C ALA A 454 -21.27 -15.74 -6.44
N GLU A 455 -20.58 -14.79 -5.82
CA GLU A 455 -19.75 -15.03 -4.65
C GLU A 455 -19.95 -13.92 -3.62
N SER A 456 -19.88 -14.29 -2.34
CA SER A 456 -19.69 -13.35 -1.23
C SER A 456 -18.48 -13.78 -0.41
N TRP A 457 -17.47 -12.92 -0.32
CA TRP A 457 -16.20 -13.18 0.36
C TRP A 457 -16.35 -12.77 1.82
N GLU A 458 -16.68 -13.76 2.66
CA GLU A 458 -17.13 -13.61 4.05
C GLU A 458 -16.01 -13.32 5.03
N LEU A 459 -14.82 -13.89 4.80
CA LEU A 459 -13.58 -13.57 5.49
C LEU A 459 -12.50 -13.39 4.44
N SER A 460 -12.12 -12.14 4.17
CA SER A 460 -11.12 -11.84 3.17
C SER A 460 -10.28 -10.62 3.54
N ALA A 461 -8.97 -10.84 3.61
CA ALA A 461 -7.96 -9.81 3.48
C ALA A 461 -7.33 -9.81 2.07
N HIS A 462 -7.94 -10.52 1.11
CA HIS A 462 -7.39 -10.59 -0.24
C HIS A 462 -7.62 -9.26 -0.97
N PRO A 463 -6.61 -8.68 -1.64
CA PRO A 463 -6.76 -7.38 -2.29
C PRO A 463 -7.86 -7.32 -3.35
N ASP A 464 -8.24 -8.45 -3.96
CA ASP A 464 -9.30 -8.50 -4.98
C ASP A 464 -10.72 -8.36 -4.42
N GLY A 465 -10.92 -8.53 -3.11
CA GLY A 465 -12.25 -8.45 -2.51
C GLY A 465 -12.20 -8.53 -0.99
N GLN A 466 -11.73 -7.48 -0.33
CA GLN A 466 -11.65 -7.47 1.13
C GLN A 466 -13.02 -7.38 1.80
N SER A 467 -13.23 -8.18 2.84
CA SER A 467 -14.37 -8.01 3.75
C SER A 467 -14.20 -6.70 4.54
N VAL A 468 -15.30 -6.19 5.08
CA VAL A 468 -15.34 -4.92 5.81
C VAL A 468 -15.83 -5.18 7.23
N ILE A 469 -15.28 -4.49 8.22
CA ILE A 469 -15.76 -4.57 9.60
C ILE A 469 -17.16 -3.95 9.69
N ALA A 470 -18.12 -4.72 10.19
CA ALA A 470 -19.52 -4.40 10.09
C ALA A 470 -20.05 -3.49 11.22
N ASP A 471 -19.37 -3.49 12.37
CA ASP A 471 -19.76 -2.77 13.58
C ASP A 471 -18.57 -2.49 14.52
N GLY A 472 -18.83 -1.79 15.62
CA GLY A 472 -17.81 -1.46 16.61
C GLY A 472 -16.89 -0.29 16.21
N PRO A 473 -15.76 -0.10 16.92
CA PRO A 473 -14.87 1.04 16.73
C PRO A 473 -14.13 1.05 15.37
N TYR A 474 -14.06 -0.10 14.70
CA TYR A 474 -13.41 -0.25 13.40
C TYR A 474 -14.41 -0.35 12.25
N LYS A 475 -15.69 -0.04 12.48
CA LYS A 475 -16.73 -0.11 11.46
C LYS A 475 -16.29 0.59 10.16
N ASP A 476 -16.62 -0.02 9.02
CA ASP A 476 -16.33 0.44 7.67
C ASP A 476 -14.83 0.35 7.27
N MET A 477 -13.95 -0.14 8.15
CA MET A 477 -12.54 -0.47 7.85
C MET A 477 -12.44 -1.79 7.08
N TYR A 478 -11.49 -1.90 6.14
CA TYR A 478 -11.21 -3.18 5.50
C TYR A 478 -10.59 -4.17 6.49
N PHE A 479 -10.96 -5.44 6.40
CA PHE A 479 -10.48 -6.47 7.31
C PHE A 479 -8.94 -6.62 7.28
N GLY A 480 -8.30 -6.49 6.10
CA GLY A 480 -6.83 -6.51 6.00
C GLY A 480 -6.17 -5.36 6.77
N GLU A 481 -6.71 -4.15 6.63
CA GLU A 481 -6.24 -2.96 7.37
C GLU A 481 -6.44 -3.13 8.89
N PHE A 482 -7.56 -3.74 9.30
CA PHE A 482 -7.81 -4.08 10.70
C PHE A 482 -6.74 -5.04 11.23
N ILE A 483 -6.38 -6.10 10.50
CA ILE A 483 -5.34 -7.04 10.94
C ILE A 483 -3.97 -6.36 11.05
N GLU A 484 -3.59 -5.52 10.08
CA GLU A 484 -2.35 -4.75 10.14
C GLU A 484 -2.30 -3.82 11.35
N LYS A 485 -3.43 -3.18 11.69
CA LYS A 485 -3.54 -2.29 12.84
C LYS A 485 -3.61 -3.04 14.18
N ALA A 486 -4.34 -4.14 14.23
CA ALA A 486 -4.59 -4.94 15.42
C ALA A 486 -3.36 -5.78 15.84
N GLY A 487 -2.49 -6.08 14.88
CA GLY A 487 -1.20 -6.73 15.11
C GLY A 487 -1.27 -8.25 15.24
N ALA A 488 -0.10 -8.89 15.32
CA ALA A 488 0.05 -10.35 15.27
C ALA A 488 -0.67 -11.10 16.40
N ALA A 489 -0.94 -10.44 17.53
CA ALA A 489 -1.64 -11.04 18.67
C ALA A 489 -3.09 -11.44 18.34
N THR A 490 -3.77 -10.75 17.42
CA THR A 490 -5.17 -11.06 17.09
C THR A 490 -5.33 -12.24 16.14
N VAL A 491 -4.32 -12.52 15.33
CA VAL A 491 -4.30 -13.68 14.41
C VAL A 491 -3.71 -14.94 15.04
N GLY A 492 -2.95 -14.80 16.12
CA GLY A 492 -2.26 -15.90 16.81
C GLY A 492 -0.91 -16.24 16.18
N TRP A 493 -0.03 -16.89 16.95
CA TRP A 493 1.39 -17.05 16.56
C TRP A 493 1.60 -17.88 15.29
N LYS A 494 0.68 -18.79 14.95
CA LYS A 494 0.77 -19.58 13.69
C LYS A 494 0.61 -18.72 12.44
N SER A 495 -0.19 -17.65 12.55
CA SER A 495 -0.50 -16.77 11.42
C SER A 495 0.30 -15.47 11.48
N GLY A 496 0.70 -15.03 12.68
CA GLY A 496 1.41 -13.77 12.90
C GLY A 496 2.83 -13.72 12.30
N SER A 497 3.43 -14.86 11.98
CA SER A 497 4.71 -14.94 11.28
C SER A 497 4.60 -14.93 9.76
N LEU A 498 3.38 -14.86 9.20
CA LEU A 498 3.15 -14.84 7.77
C LEU A 498 3.04 -13.39 7.28
N ASP A 499 3.63 -13.10 6.11
CA ASP A 499 3.61 -11.77 5.50
C ASP A 499 2.20 -11.30 5.10
N ARG A 500 1.23 -12.22 5.03
CA ARG A 500 -0.16 -11.98 4.64
C ARG A 500 -1.10 -12.91 5.40
N PHE A 501 -2.34 -12.47 5.60
CA PHE A 501 -3.38 -13.28 6.22
C PHE A 501 -3.58 -14.61 5.45
N PRO A 502 -3.73 -15.77 6.12
CA PRO A 502 -3.52 -17.08 5.50
C PRO A 502 -4.72 -17.67 4.74
N VAL A 503 -5.97 -17.30 5.08
CA VAL A 503 -7.18 -17.94 4.56
C VAL A 503 -8.15 -16.95 3.93
N LEU A 504 -8.98 -17.45 3.02
CA LEU A 504 -10.09 -16.76 2.39
C LEU A 504 -11.32 -17.67 2.46
N ILE A 505 -12.45 -17.15 2.92
CA ILE A 505 -13.70 -17.91 3.02
C ILE A 505 -14.80 -17.23 2.24
N LYS A 506 -15.56 -18.00 1.47
CA LYS A 506 -16.61 -17.48 0.57
C LYS A 506 -17.88 -18.32 0.65
N PHE A 507 -19.02 -17.71 0.35
CA PHE A 507 -20.13 -18.44 -0.22
C PHE A 507 -20.13 -18.31 -1.75
N ILE A 508 -20.47 -19.41 -2.43
CA ILE A 508 -20.57 -19.50 -3.89
C ILE A 508 -21.97 -20.00 -4.25
N ASP A 509 -22.72 -19.22 -5.04
CA ASP A 509 -24.01 -19.60 -5.61
C ASP A 509 -23.87 -19.90 -7.11
N ALA A 510 -23.64 -21.18 -7.42
CA ALA A 510 -23.43 -21.67 -8.77
C ALA A 510 -24.77 -22.00 -9.44
N MET A 511 -25.41 -21.01 -10.08
CA MET A 511 -26.62 -21.25 -10.88
C MET A 511 -26.31 -21.97 -12.22
N LYS A 512 -25.11 -21.76 -12.75
CA LYS A 512 -24.57 -22.40 -13.96
C LYS A 512 -23.24 -23.10 -13.64
N PRO A 513 -22.79 -24.08 -14.44
CA PRO A 513 -21.51 -24.72 -14.17
C PRO A 513 -20.36 -23.71 -14.29
N LEU A 514 -19.42 -23.79 -13.36
CA LEU A 514 -18.18 -23.02 -13.38
C LEU A 514 -17.18 -23.65 -14.36
N SER A 515 -16.16 -22.87 -14.72
CA SER A 515 -15.10 -23.36 -15.60
C SER A 515 -14.32 -24.52 -14.98
N ILE A 516 -13.86 -25.45 -15.81
CA ILE A 516 -12.88 -26.46 -15.40
C ILE A 516 -11.55 -25.76 -15.17
N GLN A 517 -11.02 -25.89 -13.97
CA GLN A 517 -9.87 -25.14 -13.50
C GLN A 517 -8.94 -25.98 -12.62
N ILE A 518 -7.78 -25.41 -12.35
CA ILE A 518 -6.75 -25.98 -11.50
C ILE A 518 -6.02 -24.85 -10.77
N HIS A 519 -5.47 -25.17 -9.61
CA HIS A 519 -4.77 -24.25 -8.72
C HIS A 519 -3.33 -24.70 -8.47
N PRO A 520 -2.35 -23.78 -8.48
CA PRO A 520 -0.96 -24.09 -8.11
C PRO A 520 -0.78 -24.27 -6.60
N ASP A 521 0.33 -24.89 -6.20
CA ASP A 521 0.82 -24.91 -4.83
C ASP A 521 1.59 -23.62 -4.48
N ASP A 522 2.05 -23.49 -3.23
CA ASP A 522 2.75 -22.28 -2.77
C ASP A 522 4.04 -22.01 -3.55
N GLU A 523 4.82 -23.04 -3.86
CA GLU A 523 6.10 -22.89 -4.55
C GLU A 523 5.89 -22.30 -5.94
N TYR A 524 5.02 -22.92 -6.75
CA TYR A 524 4.74 -22.44 -8.09
C TYR A 524 4.03 -21.07 -8.06
N ALA A 525 3.08 -20.87 -7.15
CA ALA A 525 2.31 -19.62 -7.07
C ALA A 525 3.17 -18.43 -6.64
N LEU A 526 4.06 -18.59 -5.67
CA LEU A 526 4.95 -17.51 -5.22
C LEU A 526 5.93 -17.12 -6.32
N GLU A 527 6.50 -18.09 -7.02
CA GLU A 527 7.44 -17.84 -8.11
C GLU A 527 6.77 -17.17 -9.33
N ASN A 528 5.61 -17.68 -9.76
CA ASN A 528 5.01 -17.29 -11.04
C ASN A 528 3.96 -16.18 -10.91
N GLU A 529 3.31 -16.06 -9.75
CA GLU A 529 2.16 -15.17 -9.54
C GLU A 529 2.34 -14.19 -8.37
N ASN A 530 3.31 -14.45 -7.47
CA ASN A 530 3.51 -13.71 -6.22
C ASN A 530 2.26 -13.76 -5.30
N GLU A 531 1.58 -14.90 -5.31
CA GLU A 531 0.42 -15.23 -4.45
C GLU A 531 0.70 -16.53 -3.68
N PHE A 532 -0.09 -16.80 -2.64
CA PHE A 532 -0.11 -18.15 -2.05
C PHE A 532 -0.65 -19.16 -3.05
N GLY A 533 -0.32 -20.42 -2.84
CA GLY A 533 -1.00 -21.54 -3.47
C GLY A 533 -2.47 -21.57 -3.06
N LYS A 534 -3.24 -22.46 -3.69
CA LYS A 534 -4.69 -22.52 -3.45
C LYS A 534 -5.16 -23.96 -3.30
N ASN A 535 -5.01 -24.45 -2.07
CA ASN A 535 -5.78 -25.58 -1.55
C ASN A 535 -7.10 -25.06 -1.01
N GLU A 536 -8.17 -25.82 -1.26
CA GLU A 536 -9.53 -25.41 -0.91
C GLU A 536 -10.39 -26.58 -0.46
N MET A 537 -11.42 -26.28 0.33
CA MET A 537 -12.45 -27.19 0.80
C MET A 537 -13.81 -26.60 0.46
N TRP A 538 -14.70 -27.44 -0.05
CA TRP A 538 -16.08 -27.09 -0.35
C TRP A 538 -17.02 -27.83 0.59
N TYR A 539 -17.78 -27.06 1.36
CA TYR A 539 -18.92 -27.56 2.13
C TYR A 539 -20.22 -27.24 1.39
N VAL A 540 -21.01 -28.25 1.05
CA VAL A 540 -22.28 -28.09 0.32
C VAL A 540 -23.36 -27.64 1.29
N VAL A 541 -23.69 -26.35 1.25
CA VAL A 541 -24.70 -25.74 2.13
C VAL A 541 -26.11 -26.09 1.66
N ASP A 542 -26.33 -26.08 0.35
CA ASP A 542 -27.58 -26.47 -0.30
C ASP A 542 -27.30 -26.86 -1.77
N CYS A 543 -28.11 -27.76 -2.34
CA CYS A 543 -27.97 -28.15 -3.74
C CYS A 543 -29.26 -28.71 -4.35
N GLU A 544 -29.41 -28.55 -5.67
CA GLU A 544 -30.52 -29.16 -6.42
C GLU A 544 -30.32 -30.68 -6.61
N PRO A 545 -31.39 -31.47 -6.77
CA PRO A 545 -31.28 -32.90 -7.06
C PRO A 545 -30.44 -33.18 -8.32
N GLY A 546 -29.44 -34.05 -8.20
CA GLY A 546 -28.53 -34.40 -9.30
C GLY A 546 -27.38 -33.41 -9.50
N ALA A 547 -27.22 -32.43 -8.60
CA ALA A 547 -26.05 -31.57 -8.55
C ALA A 547 -24.76 -32.37 -8.34
N TYR A 548 -23.66 -31.85 -8.87
CA TYR A 548 -22.38 -32.57 -8.89
C TYR A 548 -21.18 -31.64 -8.87
N LEU A 549 -20.04 -32.18 -8.45
CA LEU A 549 -18.73 -31.56 -8.51
C LEU A 549 -17.81 -32.39 -9.42
N TYR A 550 -16.93 -31.73 -10.15
CA TYR A 550 -15.75 -32.39 -10.73
C TYR A 550 -14.58 -32.21 -9.77
N CYS A 551 -13.93 -33.30 -9.40
CA CYS A 551 -12.73 -33.26 -8.55
C CYS A 551 -11.77 -34.40 -8.91
N GLY A 552 -10.67 -34.03 -9.55
CA GLY A 552 -9.61 -34.90 -10.05
C GLY A 552 -9.99 -35.70 -11.29
N LEU A 553 -9.06 -36.55 -11.76
CA LEU A 553 -9.26 -37.40 -12.92
C LEU A 553 -9.94 -38.72 -12.55
N SER A 554 -10.79 -39.26 -13.42
CA SER A 554 -11.42 -40.59 -13.21
C SER A 554 -10.46 -41.76 -13.40
N ARG A 555 -9.32 -41.51 -14.05
CA ARG A 555 -8.19 -42.43 -14.26
C ARG A 555 -6.89 -41.65 -14.48
N ASP A 556 -5.75 -42.33 -14.43
CA ASP A 556 -4.49 -41.74 -14.87
C ASP A 556 -4.58 -41.26 -16.33
N ALA A 557 -4.01 -40.08 -16.59
CA ALA A 557 -3.95 -39.48 -17.93
C ALA A 557 -2.67 -38.64 -18.08
N SER A 558 -1.96 -38.76 -19.21
CA SER A 558 -0.74 -37.98 -19.43
C SER A 558 -1.04 -36.50 -19.74
N LYS A 559 -0.05 -35.62 -19.55
CA LYS A 559 -0.17 -34.19 -19.89
C LYS A 559 -0.53 -33.99 -21.38
N GLU A 560 -0.03 -34.85 -22.28
CA GLU A 560 -0.36 -34.82 -23.71
C GLU A 560 -1.82 -35.21 -23.98
N GLU A 561 -2.36 -36.20 -23.27
CA GLU A 561 -3.78 -36.55 -23.38
C GLU A 561 -4.66 -35.40 -22.89
N ILE A 562 -4.33 -34.82 -21.73
CA ILE A 562 -5.06 -33.70 -21.13
C ILE A 562 -5.08 -32.51 -22.10
N ARG A 563 -3.92 -32.13 -22.66
CA ARG A 563 -3.82 -31.06 -23.68
C ARG A 563 -4.74 -31.32 -24.87
N LYS A 564 -4.68 -32.51 -25.47
CA LYS A 564 -5.52 -32.87 -26.63
C LYS A 564 -7.01 -32.84 -26.29
N ARG A 565 -7.41 -33.21 -25.08
CA ARG A 565 -8.83 -33.19 -24.67
C ARG A 565 -9.33 -31.77 -24.42
N ILE A 566 -8.48 -30.86 -23.93
CA ILE A 566 -8.81 -29.43 -23.85
C ILE A 566 -9.03 -28.87 -25.25
N GLU A 567 -8.08 -29.12 -26.18
CA GLU A 567 -8.18 -28.65 -27.57
C GLU A 567 -9.43 -29.17 -28.30
N ASN A 568 -9.86 -30.38 -27.99
CA ASN A 568 -11.03 -31.02 -28.60
C ASN A 568 -12.33 -30.84 -27.79
N ASN A 569 -12.33 -30.04 -26.71
CA ASN A 569 -13.48 -29.82 -25.82
C ASN A 569 -14.06 -31.11 -25.19
N THR A 570 -13.23 -32.14 -24.94
CA THR A 570 -13.62 -33.45 -24.37
C THR A 570 -12.97 -33.74 -23.02
N ILE A 571 -12.48 -32.72 -22.31
CA ILE A 571 -11.80 -32.88 -21.01
C ILE A 571 -12.72 -33.49 -19.94
N THR A 572 -14.02 -33.16 -19.96
CA THR A 572 -15.01 -33.62 -18.96
C THR A 572 -15.21 -35.15 -18.97
N GLU A 573 -14.85 -35.84 -20.04
CA GLU A 573 -14.98 -37.30 -20.15
C GLU A 573 -13.97 -38.08 -19.27
N ILE A 574 -12.88 -37.43 -18.86
CA ILE A 574 -11.84 -38.03 -18.00
C ILE A 574 -11.80 -37.41 -16.60
N LEU A 575 -12.76 -36.56 -16.26
CA LEU A 575 -12.90 -36.01 -14.92
C LEU A 575 -13.71 -36.96 -14.03
N ASN A 576 -13.33 -37.03 -12.76
CA ASN A 576 -14.10 -37.71 -11.74
C ASN A 576 -15.28 -36.83 -11.32
N LYS A 577 -16.50 -37.34 -11.54
CA LYS A 577 -17.76 -36.66 -11.23
C LYS A 577 -18.33 -37.19 -9.93
N ILE A 578 -18.54 -36.33 -8.96
CA ILE A 578 -19.06 -36.64 -7.62
C ILE A 578 -20.46 -36.03 -7.53
N GLU A 579 -21.49 -36.86 -7.39
CA GLU A 579 -22.83 -36.37 -7.05
C GLU A 579 -22.86 -35.94 -5.58
N VAL A 580 -23.50 -34.81 -5.28
CA VAL A 580 -23.47 -34.21 -3.94
C VAL A 580 -24.85 -33.96 -3.35
N SER A 581 -24.90 -33.97 -2.03
CA SER A 581 -26.05 -33.63 -1.17
C SER A 581 -25.68 -32.55 -0.16
N LYS A 582 -26.70 -31.88 0.42
CA LYS A 582 -26.49 -30.95 1.53
C LYS A 582 -25.70 -31.62 2.67
N GLY A 583 -24.64 -30.96 3.11
CA GLY A 583 -23.74 -31.44 4.16
C GLY A 583 -22.49 -32.15 3.66
N ASP A 584 -22.40 -32.49 2.38
CA ASP A 584 -21.20 -33.11 1.81
C ASP A 584 -20.02 -32.13 1.84
N CYS A 585 -18.82 -32.69 2.00
CA CYS A 585 -17.57 -31.95 2.06
C CYS A 585 -16.54 -32.56 1.10
N VAL A 586 -15.90 -31.72 0.28
CA VAL A 586 -14.86 -32.14 -0.67
C VAL A 586 -13.62 -31.29 -0.50
N MET A 587 -12.47 -31.92 -0.23
CA MET A 587 -11.17 -31.28 -0.23
C MET A 587 -10.55 -31.33 -1.63
N VAL A 588 -10.06 -30.19 -2.10
CA VAL A 588 -9.41 -30.01 -3.39
C VAL A 588 -7.98 -29.55 -3.14
N LYS A 589 -7.02 -30.46 -3.37
CA LYS A 589 -5.60 -30.14 -3.25
C LYS A 589 -5.12 -29.36 -4.45
N ALA A 590 -4.14 -28.47 -4.25
CA ALA A 590 -3.40 -27.86 -5.35
C ALA A 590 -2.91 -28.94 -6.35
N GLY A 591 -2.96 -28.62 -7.63
CA GLY A 591 -2.69 -29.57 -8.73
C GLY A 591 -3.87 -30.44 -9.16
N THR A 592 -5.02 -30.40 -8.46
CA THR A 592 -6.21 -31.18 -8.83
C THR A 592 -7.07 -30.43 -9.85
N ILE A 593 -7.45 -31.06 -10.96
CA ILE A 593 -8.44 -30.49 -11.90
C ILE A 593 -9.84 -30.57 -11.27
N HIS A 594 -10.59 -29.48 -11.23
CA HIS A 594 -11.89 -29.45 -10.57
C HIS A 594 -12.84 -28.40 -11.17
N ALA A 595 -14.14 -28.51 -10.82
CA ALA A 595 -15.17 -27.51 -11.11
C ALA A 595 -16.44 -27.74 -10.29
N ILE A 596 -17.16 -26.66 -10.01
CA ILE A 596 -18.48 -26.68 -9.39
C ILE A 596 -19.56 -26.78 -10.48
N GLY A 597 -20.44 -27.78 -10.39
CA GLY A 597 -21.60 -27.93 -11.27
C GLY A 597 -22.69 -26.89 -11.00
N ALA A 598 -23.77 -26.92 -11.80
CA ALA A 598 -24.91 -26.03 -11.60
C ALA A 598 -25.79 -26.46 -10.42
N GLY A 599 -26.52 -25.50 -9.85
CA GLY A 599 -27.53 -25.71 -8.81
C GLY A 599 -26.97 -25.86 -7.40
N ILE A 600 -25.75 -25.39 -7.12
CA ILE A 600 -25.06 -25.62 -5.85
C ILE A 600 -24.79 -24.30 -5.11
N LEU A 601 -25.07 -24.29 -3.80
CA LEU A 601 -24.64 -23.27 -2.85
C LEU A 601 -23.57 -23.89 -1.93
N ILE A 602 -22.34 -23.37 -1.98
CA ILE A 602 -21.20 -23.89 -1.21
C ILE A 602 -20.62 -22.81 -0.29
N CYS A 603 -20.10 -23.24 0.86
CA CYS A 603 -19.12 -22.50 1.65
C CYS A 603 -17.72 -23.01 1.28
N GLU A 604 -16.92 -22.17 0.63
CA GLU A 604 -15.55 -22.48 0.20
C GLU A 604 -14.55 -21.91 1.21
N ILE A 605 -13.72 -22.77 1.80
CA ILE A 605 -12.60 -22.39 2.66
C ILE A 605 -11.32 -22.67 1.88
N GLN A 606 -10.49 -21.67 1.70
CA GLN A 606 -9.27 -21.79 0.89
C GLN A 606 -8.11 -21.01 1.51
N GLN A 607 -6.89 -21.29 1.05
CA GLN A 607 -5.77 -20.37 1.25
C GLN A 607 -6.12 -18.98 0.66
N ASN A 608 -5.54 -17.92 1.20
CA ASN A 608 -5.76 -16.54 0.76
C ASN A 608 -5.10 -16.26 -0.59
N SER A 609 -5.70 -16.78 -1.67
CA SER A 609 -5.20 -16.74 -3.04
C SER A 609 -6.36 -16.64 -4.02
N ASN A 610 -6.17 -15.90 -5.12
CA ASN A 610 -7.13 -15.85 -6.22
C ASN A 610 -6.58 -16.49 -7.51
N CYS A 611 -5.43 -17.17 -7.40
CA CYS A 611 -4.76 -17.80 -8.53
C CYS A 611 -5.57 -18.96 -9.10
N THR A 612 -6.00 -18.83 -10.36
CA THR A 612 -6.85 -19.82 -11.05
C THR A 612 -6.40 -20.02 -12.50
N TYR A 613 -6.03 -21.25 -12.86
CA TYR A 613 -5.72 -21.61 -14.23
C TYR A 613 -6.92 -22.30 -14.87
N ARG A 614 -7.60 -21.57 -15.75
CA ARG A 614 -8.75 -22.09 -16.49
C ARG A 614 -8.31 -23.01 -17.62
N MET A 615 -8.87 -24.23 -17.66
CA MET A 615 -8.57 -25.24 -18.66
C MET A 615 -9.67 -25.36 -19.71
N TYR A 616 -10.94 -25.25 -19.29
CA TYR A 616 -12.08 -25.34 -20.19
C TYR A 616 -13.27 -24.53 -19.65
N ASP A 617 -14.03 -23.90 -20.55
CA ASP A 617 -15.03 -22.91 -20.18
C ASP A 617 -16.39 -23.03 -20.88
N TYR A 618 -16.65 -24.17 -21.51
CA TYR A 618 -17.89 -24.41 -22.28
C TYR A 618 -18.13 -23.36 -23.39
N ASP A 619 -17.05 -22.77 -23.93
CA ASP A 619 -17.11 -21.67 -24.89
C ASP A 619 -17.94 -20.46 -24.44
N CYS A 620 -18.06 -20.25 -23.11
CA CYS A 620 -18.77 -19.12 -22.55
C CYS A 620 -18.07 -17.80 -22.89
N SER A 621 -18.89 -16.77 -23.15
CA SER A 621 -18.40 -15.40 -23.35
C SER A 621 -18.42 -14.61 -22.02
N ASP A 622 -17.50 -13.67 -21.89
CA ASP A 622 -17.49 -12.67 -20.81
C ASP A 622 -18.62 -11.63 -20.99
N LYS A 623 -18.69 -10.68 -20.06
CA LYS A 623 -19.70 -9.59 -20.08
C LYS A 623 -19.61 -8.68 -21.32
N PHE A 624 -18.52 -8.77 -22.08
CA PHE A 624 -18.26 -7.99 -23.28
C PHE A 624 -18.37 -8.82 -24.57
N GLY A 625 -18.78 -10.09 -24.47
CA GLY A 625 -18.96 -11.00 -25.60
C GLY A 625 -17.69 -11.70 -26.09
N ASN A 626 -16.57 -11.61 -25.37
CA ASN A 626 -15.32 -12.28 -25.74
C ASN A 626 -15.19 -13.64 -25.03
N LYS A 627 -14.55 -14.62 -25.67
CA LYS A 627 -14.18 -15.87 -24.98
C LYS A 627 -13.21 -15.57 -23.83
N ARG A 628 -13.44 -16.21 -22.68
CA ARG A 628 -12.54 -16.08 -21.53
C ARG A 628 -11.21 -16.78 -21.80
N GLU A 629 -10.15 -16.21 -21.26
CA GLU A 629 -8.78 -16.73 -21.38
C GLU A 629 -8.65 -18.13 -20.74
N LEU A 630 -7.97 -19.02 -21.46
CA LEU A 630 -7.55 -20.34 -21.00
C LEU A 630 -6.04 -20.30 -20.72
N HIS A 631 -5.62 -20.93 -19.62
CA HIS A 631 -4.25 -20.93 -19.12
C HIS A 631 -3.64 -22.32 -19.27
N VAL A 632 -3.73 -22.90 -20.48
CA VAL A 632 -3.47 -24.33 -20.71
C VAL A 632 -2.05 -24.73 -20.31
N ASP A 633 -1.04 -23.96 -20.69
CA ASP A 633 0.35 -24.32 -20.38
C ASP A 633 0.64 -24.27 -18.87
N LYS A 634 0.22 -23.18 -18.19
CA LYS A 634 0.36 -23.08 -16.72
C LYS A 634 -0.42 -24.17 -15.98
N ALA A 635 -1.63 -24.49 -16.46
CA ALA A 635 -2.42 -25.59 -15.91
C ALA A 635 -1.68 -26.94 -16.04
N LEU A 636 -1.04 -27.18 -17.19
CA LEU A 636 -0.27 -28.40 -17.42
C LEU A 636 1.04 -28.45 -16.63
N ASP A 637 1.61 -27.32 -16.23
CA ASP A 637 2.79 -27.32 -15.36
C ASP A 637 2.46 -27.93 -14.00
N VAL A 638 1.31 -27.56 -13.43
CA VAL A 638 0.92 -27.90 -12.05
C VAL A 638 0.00 -29.12 -11.94
N VAL A 639 -0.46 -29.70 -13.06
CA VAL A 639 -1.44 -30.80 -13.04
C VAL A 639 -0.94 -32.09 -12.42
N ASP A 640 -1.75 -32.63 -11.49
CA ASP A 640 -1.65 -34.02 -11.08
C ASP A 640 -2.27 -34.93 -12.15
N THR A 641 -1.45 -35.82 -12.68
CA THR A 641 -1.80 -36.75 -13.78
C THR A 641 -2.40 -38.06 -13.30
N LYS A 642 -2.56 -38.21 -11.98
CA LYS A 642 -3.06 -39.43 -11.34
C LYS A 642 -4.57 -39.41 -11.18
N ARG A 643 -5.14 -40.62 -11.16
CA ARG A 643 -6.54 -40.84 -10.78
C ARG A 643 -6.80 -40.20 -9.41
N TYR A 644 -7.95 -39.53 -9.29
CA TYR A 644 -8.42 -38.98 -8.04
C TYR A 644 -8.51 -40.05 -6.95
N VAL A 645 -7.93 -39.73 -5.80
CA VAL A 645 -8.09 -40.48 -4.56
C VAL A 645 -8.78 -39.53 -3.57
N PRO A 646 -9.95 -39.91 -3.02
CA PRO A 646 -10.62 -39.12 -1.99
C PRO A 646 -9.67 -38.80 -0.83
N TYR A 647 -9.80 -37.60 -0.30
CA TYR A 647 -9.03 -37.20 0.87
C TYR A 647 -9.54 -37.95 2.11
N GLU A 648 -8.67 -38.72 2.76
CA GLU A 648 -8.93 -39.33 4.07
C GLU A 648 -8.22 -38.52 5.16
N SER A 649 -8.96 -38.11 6.19
CA SER A 649 -8.47 -37.23 7.26
C SER A 649 -7.48 -37.89 8.23
N SER A 650 -7.12 -39.17 8.01
CA SER A 650 -6.37 -40.00 8.98
C SER A 650 -5.05 -40.57 8.44
N SER A 651 -4.54 -40.13 7.29
CA SER A 651 -3.51 -40.90 6.56
C SER A 651 -2.22 -40.15 6.15
N ASN A 652 -1.90 -38.97 6.71
CA ASN A 652 -0.55 -38.41 6.50
C ASN A 652 0.42 -38.84 7.60
N ALA A 653 1.65 -39.19 7.23
CA ALA A 653 2.75 -39.50 8.17
C ALA A 653 3.14 -38.30 9.08
N TYR A 654 2.66 -37.09 8.76
CA TYR A 654 2.75 -35.92 9.63
C TYR A 654 1.69 -35.92 10.75
N ASP A 655 0.57 -36.62 10.56
CA ASP A 655 -0.52 -36.71 11.54
C ASP A 655 -0.21 -37.71 12.66
N GLU A 656 0.63 -38.73 12.46
CA GLU A 656 0.99 -39.68 13.54
C GLU A 656 1.73 -38.98 14.70
N ALA A 657 2.64 -38.04 14.41
CA ALA A 657 3.37 -37.29 15.43
C ALA A 657 2.51 -36.22 16.13
N LEU A 658 1.50 -35.67 15.44
CA LEU A 658 0.52 -34.73 16.01
C LEU A 658 -0.56 -35.46 16.81
N ASN A 659 -0.96 -36.67 16.39
CA ASN A 659 -1.92 -37.52 17.10
C ASN A 659 -1.32 -38.10 18.38
N GLU A 660 -0.01 -38.42 18.44
CA GLU A 660 0.65 -38.80 19.70
C GLU A 660 0.73 -37.63 20.70
N ALA A 661 0.85 -36.38 20.24
CA ALA A 661 0.79 -35.19 21.10
C ALA A 661 -0.65 -34.84 21.53
N ALA A 662 -1.62 -35.01 20.62
CA ALA A 662 -3.05 -34.78 20.88
C ALA A 662 -3.69 -35.84 21.78
N ALA A 663 -3.18 -37.08 21.77
CA ALA A 663 -3.61 -38.14 22.69
C ALA A 663 -3.27 -37.85 24.17
N THR A 664 -2.43 -36.84 24.45
CA THR A 664 -2.16 -36.34 25.81
C THR A 664 -3.08 -35.21 26.26
N ILE A 665 -4.05 -34.80 25.41
CA ILE A 665 -5.10 -33.82 25.72
C ILE A 665 -6.45 -34.50 25.42
N GLU A 666 -6.72 -35.64 26.04
CA GLU A 666 -8.10 -36.14 26.09
C GLU A 666 -8.82 -35.60 27.32
N ALA A 667 -10.06 -35.19 27.07
CA ALA A 667 -11.11 -34.76 28.00
C ALA A 667 -11.21 -33.25 28.24
N ASP A 668 -11.66 -32.49 27.24
CA ASP A 668 -12.68 -31.46 27.53
C ASP A 668 -13.59 -31.15 26.33
N SER A 669 -14.88 -31.39 26.54
CA SER A 669 -16.07 -31.05 25.73
C SER A 669 -16.25 -31.68 24.34
N SER A 670 -17.33 -32.46 24.22
CA SER A 670 -18.14 -32.68 23.03
C SER A 670 -18.48 -31.36 22.32
N GLU A 671 -18.49 -31.32 20.96
CA GLU A 671 -19.62 -30.77 20.16
C GLU A 671 -19.33 -30.50 18.66
N GLY A 672 -18.08 -30.48 18.17
CA GLY A 672 -17.77 -30.19 16.75
C GLY A 672 -17.34 -31.40 15.90
N GLN A 673 -17.94 -31.60 14.72
CA GLN A 673 -17.53 -32.60 13.73
C GLN A 673 -16.38 -32.06 12.86
N LEU A 674 -15.20 -32.69 12.91
CA LEU A 674 -14.09 -32.35 11.99
C LEU A 674 -14.48 -32.69 10.54
N LEU A 675 -14.39 -31.70 9.65
CA LEU A 675 -14.63 -31.87 8.21
C LEU A 675 -13.31 -32.11 7.46
N VAL A 676 -12.31 -31.26 7.68
CA VAL A 676 -10.99 -31.31 7.02
C VAL A 676 -9.92 -30.81 8.00
N SER A 677 -8.75 -31.44 7.98
CA SER A 677 -7.52 -30.96 8.63
C SER A 677 -6.37 -31.01 7.64
N CYS A 678 -5.77 -29.87 7.30
CA CYS A 678 -4.62 -29.84 6.41
C CYS A 678 -3.56 -28.88 6.93
N LYS A 679 -2.41 -28.84 6.26
CA LYS A 679 -1.30 -27.94 6.58
C LYS A 679 -1.73 -26.46 6.75
N TYR A 680 -2.78 -26.03 6.07
CA TYR A 680 -3.16 -24.62 5.95
C TYR A 680 -4.35 -24.21 6.83
N PHE A 681 -5.26 -25.14 7.11
CA PHE A 681 -6.46 -24.86 7.90
C PHE A 681 -7.12 -26.17 8.39
N GLU A 682 -7.85 -26.04 9.49
CA GLU A 682 -8.77 -27.04 10.05
C GLU A 682 -10.19 -26.47 10.05
N CYS A 683 -11.16 -27.28 9.66
CA CYS A 683 -12.56 -26.89 9.57
C CYS A 683 -13.46 -27.87 10.32
N TYR A 684 -14.36 -27.33 11.14
CA TYR A 684 -15.31 -28.06 11.96
C TYR A 684 -16.73 -27.62 11.64
N LYS A 685 -17.66 -28.57 11.67
CA LYS A 685 -19.10 -28.32 11.64
C LYS A 685 -19.67 -28.44 13.04
N TYR A 686 -20.47 -27.46 13.45
CA TYR A 686 -21.24 -27.49 14.70
C TYR A 686 -22.73 -27.46 14.37
N ASP A 687 -23.48 -28.41 14.91
CA ASP A 687 -24.94 -28.42 14.89
C ASP A 687 -25.45 -27.84 16.22
N ILE A 688 -26.04 -26.66 16.18
CA ILE A 688 -26.44 -25.86 17.34
C ILE A 688 -27.93 -26.12 17.60
N SER A 689 -28.25 -26.70 18.76
CA SER A 689 -29.64 -26.99 19.16
C SER A 689 -30.10 -26.16 20.37
N ASP A 690 -29.22 -25.92 21.34
CA ASP A 690 -29.43 -25.03 22.48
C ASP A 690 -28.24 -24.07 22.65
N SER A 691 -27.04 -24.64 22.91
CA SER A 691 -25.79 -23.90 23.01
C SER A 691 -24.59 -24.76 22.63
N VAL A 692 -23.54 -24.16 22.09
CA VAL A 692 -22.23 -24.79 21.92
C VAL A 692 -21.11 -23.90 22.44
N SER A 693 -20.03 -24.51 22.92
CA SER A 693 -18.86 -23.79 23.43
C SER A 693 -17.60 -24.11 22.61
N ILE A 694 -16.86 -23.08 22.21
CA ILE A 694 -15.66 -23.19 21.38
C ILE A 694 -14.49 -22.50 22.09
N ASN A 695 -13.42 -23.24 22.34
CA ASN A 695 -12.20 -22.68 22.93
C ASN A 695 -11.29 -22.05 21.87
N VAL A 696 -10.77 -20.87 22.20
CA VAL A 696 -9.76 -20.14 21.42
C VAL A 696 -8.53 -19.97 22.27
N ASP A 697 -7.37 -20.23 21.68
CA ASP A 697 -6.06 -20.13 22.32
C ASP A 697 -5.21 -19.07 21.61
N THR A 698 -3.98 -18.88 22.06
CA THR A 698 -3.03 -17.95 21.41
C THR A 698 -2.46 -18.47 20.09
N ALA A 699 -2.76 -19.71 19.70
CA ALA A 699 -2.20 -20.32 18.48
C ALA A 699 -2.86 -19.77 17.22
N SER A 700 -4.17 -19.59 17.24
CA SER A 700 -4.92 -19.25 16.04
C SER A 700 -6.25 -18.58 16.38
N PHE A 701 -6.67 -17.66 15.52
CA PHE A 701 -8.02 -17.08 15.53
C PHE A 701 -9.10 -18.15 15.26
N ARG A 702 -10.38 -17.77 15.36
CA ARG A 702 -11.50 -18.57 14.82
C ARG A 702 -12.31 -17.74 13.85
N SER A 703 -12.59 -18.30 12.67
CA SER A 703 -13.64 -17.80 11.79
C SER A 703 -14.90 -18.62 12.04
N VAL A 704 -16.03 -17.97 12.32
CA VAL A 704 -17.32 -18.62 12.52
C VAL A 704 -18.28 -18.14 11.44
N ILE A 705 -18.74 -19.04 10.59
CA ILE A 705 -19.74 -18.77 9.56
C ILE A 705 -21.00 -19.57 9.85
N PHE A 706 -22.12 -18.87 10.02
CA PHE A 706 -23.42 -19.51 10.25
C PHE A 706 -24.05 -19.89 8.92
N THR A 707 -24.28 -21.18 8.68
CA THR A 707 -24.89 -21.68 7.44
C THR A 707 -26.42 -21.76 7.53
N GLU A 708 -26.96 -21.86 8.74
CA GLU A 708 -28.40 -21.93 8.99
C GLU A 708 -28.77 -21.42 10.39
N GLY A 709 -30.06 -21.11 10.58
CA GLY A 709 -30.62 -20.71 11.88
C GLY A 709 -30.32 -19.27 12.33
N CYS A 710 -30.51 -19.00 13.62
CA CYS A 710 -30.27 -17.71 14.25
C CYS A 710 -30.06 -17.85 15.76
N GLY A 711 -29.41 -16.87 16.37
CA GLY A 711 -29.09 -16.89 17.79
C GLY A 711 -28.15 -15.76 18.20
N THR A 712 -27.31 -16.04 19.19
CA THR A 712 -26.28 -15.11 19.68
C THR A 712 -24.92 -15.79 19.83
N ILE A 713 -23.86 -15.05 19.52
CA ILE A 713 -22.46 -15.39 19.78
C ILE A 713 -21.92 -14.46 20.88
N ARG A 714 -21.23 -15.03 21.87
CA ARG A 714 -20.73 -14.33 23.06
C ARG A 714 -19.29 -14.69 23.37
N VAL A 715 -18.51 -13.69 23.79
CA VAL A 715 -17.18 -13.83 24.40
C VAL A 715 -17.11 -12.84 25.56
N GLY A 716 -17.11 -13.35 26.79
CA GLY A 716 -17.20 -12.48 27.97
C GLY A 716 -18.46 -11.60 27.94
N GLU A 717 -18.27 -10.28 27.94
CA GLU A 717 -19.36 -9.30 27.87
C GLU A 717 -19.74 -8.89 26.43
N ASP A 718 -18.95 -9.24 25.42
CA ASP A 718 -19.26 -8.94 24.01
C ASP A 718 -20.27 -9.97 23.48
N VAL A 719 -21.45 -9.48 23.10
CA VAL A 719 -22.57 -10.30 22.61
C VAL A 719 -23.08 -9.74 21.30
N LYS A 720 -23.16 -10.59 20.28
CA LYS A 720 -23.73 -10.23 18.97
C LYS A 720 -24.81 -11.24 18.56
N ALA A 721 -25.87 -10.74 17.93
CA ALA A 721 -26.85 -11.60 17.29
C ALA A 721 -26.31 -12.13 15.96
N TYR A 722 -26.65 -13.37 15.60
CA TYR A 722 -26.35 -13.95 14.30
C TYR A 722 -27.63 -14.47 13.62
N LYS A 723 -27.59 -14.53 12.30
CA LYS A 723 -28.50 -15.29 11.45
C LYS A 723 -27.73 -16.06 10.37
N ALA A 724 -28.40 -16.97 9.69
CA ALA A 724 -27.85 -17.68 8.54
C ALA A 724 -27.22 -16.72 7.51
N GLY A 725 -25.98 -17.02 7.14
CA GLY A 725 -25.15 -16.24 6.24
C GLY A 725 -24.23 -15.25 6.94
N ASP A 726 -24.35 -14.98 8.24
CA ASP A 726 -23.44 -14.07 8.94
C ASP A 726 -22.07 -14.70 9.19
N SER A 727 -21.02 -13.88 9.13
CA SER A 727 -19.64 -14.26 9.41
C SER A 727 -19.04 -13.42 10.55
N PHE A 728 -18.31 -14.10 11.43
CA PHE A 728 -17.63 -13.50 12.56
C PHE A 728 -16.17 -13.96 12.60
N TYR A 729 -15.29 -13.01 12.89
CA TYR A 729 -13.90 -13.24 13.19
C TYR A 729 -13.68 -13.08 14.70
N ILE A 730 -13.12 -14.11 15.33
CA ILE A 730 -12.79 -14.13 16.75
C ILE A 730 -11.28 -14.07 16.89
N THR A 731 -10.79 -13.04 17.59
CA THR A 731 -9.35 -12.84 17.80
C THR A 731 -8.75 -14.00 18.61
N ALA A 732 -7.51 -14.35 18.30
CA ALA A 732 -6.72 -15.29 19.08
C ALA A 732 -6.55 -14.80 20.54
N GLY A 733 -6.24 -15.74 21.43
CA GLY A 733 -6.10 -15.51 22.86
C GLY A 733 -6.96 -16.46 23.68
N ASN A 734 -6.57 -16.71 24.92
CA ASN A 734 -7.23 -17.67 25.80
C ASN A 734 -8.63 -17.18 26.20
N LYS A 735 -9.65 -17.61 25.46
CA LYS A 735 -11.06 -17.24 25.66
C LYS A 735 -12.00 -18.35 25.20
N THR A 736 -13.25 -18.25 25.61
CA THR A 736 -14.31 -19.19 25.26
C THR A 736 -15.41 -18.45 24.51
N VAL A 737 -15.80 -18.99 23.36
CA VAL A 737 -16.90 -18.50 22.54
C VAL A 737 -18.13 -19.33 22.83
N GLU A 738 -19.17 -18.69 23.35
CA GLU A 738 -20.47 -19.31 23.58
C GLU A 738 -21.41 -18.95 22.43
N ILE A 739 -22.01 -19.95 21.80
CA ILE A 739 -23.02 -19.76 20.76
C ILE A 739 -24.32 -20.35 21.26
N GLU A 740 -25.35 -19.53 21.41
CA GLU A 740 -26.68 -19.93 21.86
C GLU A 740 -27.69 -19.73 20.72
N GLY A 741 -28.60 -20.69 20.51
CA GLY A 741 -29.63 -20.60 19.49
C GLY A 741 -29.90 -21.92 18.79
N ASN A 742 -30.34 -21.84 17.54
CA ASN A 742 -30.49 -23.01 16.68
C ASN A 742 -29.79 -22.78 15.34
N GLY A 743 -29.31 -23.85 14.72
CA GLY A 743 -28.74 -23.80 13.37
C GLY A 743 -27.43 -24.55 13.23
N GLY A 744 -26.60 -24.10 12.29
CA GLY A 744 -25.36 -24.77 11.93
C GLY A 744 -24.27 -23.75 11.65
N ALA A 745 -23.05 -24.07 12.07
CA ALA A 745 -21.88 -23.23 11.86
C ALA A 745 -20.69 -24.02 11.32
N ILE A 746 -19.95 -23.39 10.41
CA ILE A 746 -18.63 -23.84 9.99
C ILE A 746 -17.59 -22.97 10.69
N VAL A 747 -16.69 -23.62 11.41
CA VAL A 747 -15.64 -22.97 12.20
C VAL A 747 -14.28 -23.33 11.61
N THR A 748 -13.52 -22.32 11.23
CA THR A 748 -12.19 -22.48 10.63
C THR A 748 -11.11 -21.92 11.55
N LYS A 749 -9.99 -22.65 11.66
CA LYS A 749 -8.75 -22.19 12.30
C LYS A 749 -7.53 -22.60 11.46
N VAL A 750 -6.38 -22.00 11.77
CA VAL A 750 -5.06 -22.27 11.14
C VAL A 750 -4.12 -22.95 12.13
#